data_AF-A0A955MXU0-F1
#
_entry.id   AF-A0A955MXU0-F1
#
_cell.length_a   1.000
_cell.length_b   1.000
_cell.length_c   1.000
_cell.angle_alpha   90.00
_cell.angle_beta   90.00
_cell.angle_gamma   90.00
#
_symmetry.space_group_name_H-M   'P 1'
#
loop_
_entity.id
_entity.type
_entity.pdbx_description
1 polymer ?
#
loop_
_entity_poly.entity_id
_entity_poly.type
_entity_poly.pdbx_seq_one_letter_code
_entity_poly.pdbx_strand_id
1 'polypeptide(L)'
;MCLKLASILFVLQTSSFAAVVDYNATTDALTFTADAGEVDDVTVTAPSENTVVISVADTDEMFLFSDATNGNGFVLTQESKVLTIDTSLSPILTFEMDLSDMDDSLTFSLESTPNNVTDVTILGGGGTDTTTFTDSTTLGGSLTVTSDGIVLHGTVTTFINQTYNDPVVLTGDTVIESTGLGNIIFNSTVNGLFDLTVNTAAATSFLGPVGVGGDRLGGLTTGAGGTTVFNISSMPQVDIQNTAFFGDSVNVAGGGQRWNLRGETTFDESIGGAVDMILQVYDSVTFNGGVIFNGLQLTSGGQVFVNGGAITTLTNNFLLDIRNPVVLGADTIFTSNGVLRFRNTVDGAFNLVLNSDDTTNLRGVVGGSIPLASLTTDSPGTTLLEGGEINLSGNTLTFADPVTLGVDTEINDAGAVAFNNTLDGGFELTVDAGGDLNFAGVVGGTSPLASLAAISGGSMTVGASISTNGEVALTADDMAIGDTILAGAAEITLSPHTDGRPISLGIESAGSLSLTDTELDFLNATTLGIGSFRSGSIAFSSMVNPSMTNTLSLITGDEIVDNNNVGFDIQVSNLALQAVNGIGLDTEVTTLAALNTFSGAIQIEETVAAGGLIVGSVDGVVGVRNTAIASSPPTLGVQIETNDGHLIVNEDIFNQQRNILLVAQEGEGMDLGDRTFTNNANITSASSDSQVLIQANNMTLSVGSTISAPDRVILQSDPAAITIGFINLGGDDGNNTLGLTDQEIDTVTTAGVLQIGYSGSGDITTKGEISPANVTTLDLETGGKLVEGFPGTDITVSNLVIRSVNGVGSAVNPIDLDVENLAYFNGFADTINIINADALDITELDGLVTSSNNGSFTSILVTNPSGTLDFEVDTSSNGANEFVAGIINVLNGVTISTNGSNNIHAPTVNLDGNLTASGVNTGSSLTVNVLGATGGAEIQDAVDLALPNATAGDNVRVNIAAGTYAGFVVAPNKTNLTISGAGNDPGSITAVQTTSPAITIGANGTTV
;
A
#
# COMPACT_ATOMS: atom_id res chain seq x y z
N MET A 1 17.47 -28.80 120.84
CA MET A 1 17.97 -29.15 119.49
C MET A 1 16.82 -29.36 118.50
N CYS A 2 15.75 -30.11 118.82
CA CYS A 2 14.53 -30.13 117.98
C CYS A 2 13.77 -28.80 117.85
N LEU A 3 13.81 -27.91 118.86
CA LEU A 3 13.18 -26.57 118.75
C LEU A 3 13.98 -25.58 117.88
N LYS A 4 15.23 -25.89 117.51
CA LYS A 4 16.06 -25.03 116.64
C LYS A 4 15.96 -25.43 115.17
N LEU A 5 15.55 -26.67 114.89
CA LEU A 5 15.20 -27.14 113.54
C LEU A 5 13.76 -26.80 113.16
N ALA A 6 12.82 -26.74 114.11
CA ALA A 6 11.43 -26.35 113.82
C ALA A 6 11.26 -24.86 113.53
N SER A 7 12.11 -23.98 114.08
CA SER A 7 12.13 -22.55 113.73
C SER A 7 12.81 -22.27 112.39
N ILE A 8 13.69 -23.17 111.92
CA ILE A 8 14.23 -23.12 110.56
C ILE A 8 13.18 -23.68 109.58
N LEU A 9 12.46 -24.74 109.94
CA LEU A 9 11.42 -25.33 109.10
C LEU A 9 10.11 -24.51 109.04
N PHE A 10 9.80 -23.68 110.05
CA PHE A 10 8.64 -22.77 110.04
C PHE A 10 8.95 -21.41 109.40
N VAL A 11 10.23 -21.02 109.28
CA VAL A 11 10.64 -19.86 108.45
C VAL A 11 10.73 -20.27 106.97
N LEU A 12 11.04 -21.54 106.67
CA LEU A 12 11.05 -22.08 105.30
C LEU A 12 9.65 -22.36 104.67
N GLN A 13 8.54 -22.04 105.34
CA GLN A 13 7.18 -22.25 104.79
C GLN A 13 6.29 -21.01 104.76
N THR A 14 6.81 -19.81 105.07
CA THR A 14 6.03 -18.55 104.97
C THR A 14 6.88 -17.34 104.53
N SER A 15 7.98 -17.53 103.81
CA SER A 15 8.77 -16.44 103.23
C SER A 15 8.90 -16.68 101.73
N SER A 16 8.54 -15.67 100.93
CA SER A 16 8.96 -15.53 99.53
C SER A 16 10.43 -15.89 99.39
N PHE A 17 10.76 -16.70 98.38
CA PHE A 17 12.15 -17.04 98.10
C PHE A 17 12.72 -15.91 97.24
N ALA A 18 13.46 -15.00 97.88
CA ALA A 18 14.20 -13.92 97.23
C ALA A 18 14.98 -14.40 95.99
N ALA A 19 15.04 -13.54 94.97
CA ALA A 19 15.59 -13.79 93.66
C ALA A 19 17.07 -14.12 93.81
N VAL A 20 17.52 -15.16 93.14
CA VAL A 20 18.88 -15.67 93.30
C VAL A 20 19.74 -15.20 92.15
N VAL A 21 20.86 -14.57 92.47
CA VAL A 21 21.92 -14.25 91.51
C VAL A 21 23.12 -15.15 91.79
N ASP A 22 23.36 -16.12 90.90
CA ASP A 22 24.50 -17.04 90.96
C ASP A 22 25.57 -16.64 89.94
N TYR A 23 26.83 -16.57 90.38
CA TYR A 23 27.97 -16.34 89.50
C TYR A 23 29.04 -17.40 89.69
N ASN A 24 29.58 -17.89 88.57
CA ASN A 24 30.71 -18.82 88.53
C ASN A 24 31.91 -18.16 87.85
N ALA A 25 32.93 -17.80 88.64
CA ALA A 25 34.11 -17.09 88.14
C ALA A 25 35.07 -17.97 87.31
N THR A 26 34.82 -19.29 87.20
CA THR A 26 35.61 -20.19 86.33
C THR A 26 35.06 -20.20 84.91
N THR A 27 33.75 -20.04 84.77
CA THR A 27 33.05 -20.08 83.47
C THR A 27 32.51 -18.71 83.06
N ASP A 28 32.64 -17.70 83.92
CA ASP A 28 32.06 -16.37 83.75
C ASP A 28 30.54 -16.44 83.48
N ALA A 29 29.86 -17.38 84.16
CA ALA A 29 28.43 -17.62 84.00
C ALA A 29 27.66 -16.90 85.11
N LEU A 30 26.68 -16.09 84.71
CA LEU A 30 25.75 -15.39 85.59
C LEU A 30 24.35 -15.95 85.35
N THR A 31 23.68 -16.39 86.41
CA THR A 31 22.27 -16.79 86.37
C THR A 31 21.47 -15.92 87.32
N PHE A 32 20.42 -15.30 86.83
CA PHE A 32 19.37 -14.69 87.64
C PHE A 32 18.15 -15.61 87.63
N THR A 33 17.62 -15.96 88.80
CA THR A 33 16.37 -16.71 88.95
C THR A 33 15.42 -15.89 89.81
N ALA A 34 14.25 -15.56 89.28
CA ALA A 34 13.23 -14.76 89.95
C ALA A 34 12.57 -15.50 91.15
N ASP A 35 11.73 -14.81 91.90
CA ASP A 35 11.09 -15.32 93.11
C ASP A 35 9.98 -16.32 92.77
N ALA A 36 10.16 -17.59 93.11
CA ALA A 36 9.13 -18.59 92.82
C ALA A 36 7.80 -18.28 93.55
N GLY A 37 6.72 -18.12 92.78
CA GLY A 37 5.35 -17.96 93.23
C GLY A 37 4.87 -16.52 93.46
N GLU A 38 5.63 -15.51 93.04
CA GLU A 38 5.26 -14.09 93.03
C GLU A 38 5.40 -13.54 91.60
N VAL A 39 4.88 -12.34 91.35
CA VAL A 39 5.12 -11.61 90.08
C VAL A 39 6.35 -10.73 90.25
N ASP A 40 7.34 -10.93 89.40
CA ASP A 40 8.63 -10.25 89.41
C ASP A 40 8.75 -9.22 88.28
N ASP A 41 9.11 -7.99 88.67
CA ASP A 41 9.40 -6.88 87.75
C ASP A 41 10.91 -6.59 87.78
N VAL A 42 11.63 -7.13 86.80
CA VAL A 42 13.10 -7.08 86.73
C VAL A 42 13.55 -6.06 85.68
N THR A 43 14.57 -5.28 86.01
CA THR A 43 15.24 -4.36 85.07
C THR A 43 16.74 -4.64 85.02
N VAL A 44 17.26 -4.86 83.82
CA VAL A 44 18.69 -5.02 83.54
C VAL A 44 19.17 -3.89 82.65
N THR A 45 20.18 -3.15 83.09
CA THR A 45 20.75 -1.99 82.37
C THR A 45 22.27 -2.02 82.33
N ALA A 46 22.89 -1.39 81.32
CA ALA A 46 24.33 -1.05 81.33
C ALA A 46 24.52 0.47 81.30
N PRO A 47 24.46 1.17 82.46
CA PRO A 47 24.44 2.64 82.51
C PRO A 47 25.80 3.30 82.21
N SER A 48 26.90 2.54 82.25
CA SER A 48 28.24 3.00 81.89
C SER A 48 29.12 1.84 81.42
N GLU A 49 30.25 2.14 80.77
CA GLU A 49 31.21 1.11 80.35
C GLU A 49 31.58 0.17 81.50
N ASN A 50 31.69 -1.12 81.19
CA ASN A 50 32.02 -2.22 82.10
C ASN A 50 31.11 -2.29 83.34
N THR A 51 29.87 -1.80 83.26
CA THR A 51 28.92 -1.81 84.39
C THR A 51 27.60 -2.41 83.94
N VAL A 52 27.14 -3.46 84.60
CA VAL A 52 25.78 -4.02 84.46
C VAL A 52 25.03 -3.83 85.78
N VAL A 53 23.77 -3.40 85.71
CA VAL A 53 22.91 -3.20 86.87
C VAL A 53 21.66 -4.05 86.71
N ILE A 54 21.37 -4.87 87.71
CA ILE A 54 20.11 -5.61 87.84
C ILE A 54 19.34 -4.96 88.99
N SER A 55 18.06 -4.66 88.78
CA SER A 55 17.17 -4.16 89.82
C SER A 55 15.83 -4.87 89.77
N VAL A 56 15.28 -5.18 90.95
CA VAL A 56 13.95 -5.78 91.14
C VAL A 56 12.99 -4.76 91.76
N ALA A 57 11.68 -5.01 91.71
CA ALA A 57 10.67 -4.08 92.19
C ALA A 57 10.65 -3.95 93.73
N ASP A 58 9.83 -3.01 94.22
CA ASP A 58 9.84 -2.63 95.63
C ASP A 58 9.35 -3.74 96.60
N THR A 59 8.74 -4.80 96.07
CA THR A 59 8.26 -5.98 96.79
C THR A 59 9.28 -7.11 96.92
N ASP A 60 10.38 -7.04 96.17
CA ASP A 60 11.28 -8.17 95.94
C ASP A 60 12.66 -7.90 96.57
N GLU A 61 13.46 -8.95 96.78
CA GLU A 61 14.84 -8.85 97.27
C GLU A 61 15.75 -9.80 96.47
N MET A 62 17.00 -9.42 96.24
CA MET A 62 18.01 -10.29 95.62
C MET A 62 18.96 -10.90 96.65
N PHE A 63 19.28 -12.18 96.45
CA PHE A 63 20.29 -12.92 97.19
C PHE A 63 21.44 -13.33 96.27
N LEU A 64 22.68 -12.97 96.65
CA LEU A 64 23.86 -13.37 95.90
C LEU A 64 24.36 -14.76 96.34
N PHE A 65 24.68 -15.64 95.39
CA PHE A 65 25.10 -17.02 95.61
C PHE A 65 26.46 -17.32 94.95
N SER A 66 27.12 -18.39 95.40
CA SER A 66 28.43 -18.86 94.88
C SER A 66 29.54 -17.77 94.92
N ASP A 67 30.16 -17.44 93.78
CA ASP A 67 31.24 -16.46 93.68
C ASP A 67 30.73 -15.00 93.60
N ALA A 68 29.41 -14.78 93.42
CA ALA A 68 28.79 -13.46 93.51
C ALA A 68 28.81 -12.99 94.97
N THR A 69 29.87 -12.32 95.39
CA THR A 69 30.02 -11.82 96.78
C THR A 69 30.25 -10.31 96.79
N ASN A 70 29.59 -9.63 97.72
CA ASN A 70 29.65 -8.17 97.83
C ASN A 70 31.11 -7.72 98.06
N GLY A 71 31.69 -7.00 97.08
CA GLY A 71 33.08 -6.51 97.08
C GLY A 71 34.03 -7.13 96.05
N ASN A 72 33.64 -8.19 95.32
CA ASN A 72 34.44 -8.81 94.25
C ASN A 72 33.86 -8.54 92.86
N GLY A 73 33.68 -7.25 92.51
CA GLY A 73 32.98 -6.84 91.29
C GLY A 73 31.46 -6.71 91.45
N PHE A 74 30.87 -7.28 92.51
CA PHE A 74 29.43 -7.19 92.81
C PHE A 74 29.16 -6.23 93.96
N VAL A 75 28.18 -5.33 93.81
CA VAL A 75 27.74 -4.38 94.83
C VAL A 75 26.22 -4.41 94.94
N LEU A 76 25.71 -4.99 96.03
CA LEU A 76 24.27 -5.03 96.32
C LEU A 76 23.89 -3.86 97.23
N THR A 77 22.93 -3.05 96.79
CA THR A 77 22.49 -1.80 97.44
C THR A 77 20.97 -1.71 97.52
N GLN A 78 20.45 -0.62 98.08
CA GLN A 78 19.01 -0.34 98.21
C GLN A 78 18.21 -1.50 98.83
N GLU A 79 18.59 -1.91 100.05
CA GLU A 79 17.90 -3.00 100.76
C GLU A 79 17.82 -4.30 99.95
N SER A 80 18.90 -4.66 99.27
CA SER A 80 19.01 -5.86 98.42
C SER A 80 18.23 -5.81 97.10
N LYS A 81 17.84 -4.63 96.62
CA LYS A 81 17.04 -4.47 95.39
C LYS A 81 17.80 -4.08 94.15
N VAL A 82 19.03 -3.57 94.30
CA VAL A 82 19.85 -3.12 93.16
C VAL A 82 21.25 -3.70 93.24
N LEU A 83 21.59 -4.54 92.28
CA LEU A 83 22.90 -5.16 92.10
C LEU A 83 23.66 -4.44 90.98
N THR A 84 24.81 -3.86 91.32
CA THR A 84 25.78 -3.34 90.33
C THR A 84 26.93 -4.32 90.17
N ILE A 85 27.26 -4.66 88.93
CA ILE A 85 28.32 -5.59 88.53
C ILE A 85 29.37 -4.81 87.72
N ASP A 86 30.60 -4.76 88.21
CA ASP A 86 31.77 -4.30 87.47
C ASP A 86 32.27 -5.45 86.58
N THR A 87 31.85 -5.42 85.32
CA THR A 87 32.14 -6.47 84.35
C THR A 87 33.57 -6.42 83.81
N SER A 88 34.40 -5.46 84.24
CA SER A 88 35.86 -5.52 84.01
C SER A 88 36.56 -6.46 84.99
N LEU A 89 35.96 -6.67 86.16
CA LEU A 89 36.44 -7.60 87.18
C LEU A 89 35.71 -8.95 87.13
N SER A 90 34.43 -8.93 86.75
CA SER A 90 33.56 -10.10 86.66
C SER A 90 32.88 -10.10 85.28
N PRO A 91 33.61 -10.45 84.21
CA PRO A 91 33.03 -10.54 82.87
C PRO A 91 31.91 -11.59 82.85
N ILE A 92 30.98 -11.43 81.91
CA ILE A 92 29.79 -12.30 81.80
C ILE A 92 29.82 -12.95 80.42
N LEU A 93 30.38 -14.16 80.35
CA LEU A 93 30.39 -14.94 79.11
C LEU A 93 29.02 -15.53 78.80
N THR A 94 28.30 -15.99 79.82
CA THR A 94 26.92 -16.48 79.68
C THR A 94 26.04 -15.84 80.73
N PHE A 95 24.94 -15.25 80.32
CA PHE A 95 23.94 -14.65 81.18
C PHE A 95 22.60 -15.34 80.96
N GLU A 96 22.18 -16.15 81.92
CA GLU A 96 20.85 -16.75 81.93
C GLU A 96 19.94 -15.96 82.86
N MET A 97 18.75 -15.61 82.38
CA MET A 97 17.69 -15.03 83.19
C MET A 97 16.47 -15.93 83.12
N ASP A 98 16.10 -16.48 84.26
CA ASP A 98 14.94 -17.31 84.46
C ASP A 98 13.91 -16.51 85.26
N LEU A 99 12.82 -16.12 84.61
CA LEU A 99 11.75 -15.32 85.21
C LEU A 99 10.81 -16.17 86.08
N SER A 100 10.99 -17.48 86.17
CA SER A 100 10.25 -18.40 87.06
C SER A 100 8.86 -18.84 86.57
N ASP A 101 7.75 -18.51 87.26
CA ASP A 101 6.49 -19.28 87.18
C ASP A 101 5.17 -18.50 87.12
N MET A 102 5.14 -17.19 87.40
CA MET A 102 3.93 -16.36 87.32
C MET A 102 4.01 -15.39 86.14
N ASP A 103 3.20 -14.32 86.13
CA ASP A 103 3.15 -13.38 85.02
C ASP A 103 4.26 -12.32 85.18
N ASP A 104 5.49 -12.66 84.79
CA ASP A 104 6.67 -11.87 85.10
C ASP A 104 7.06 -10.89 83.99
N SER A 105 7.77 -9.83 84.36
CA SER A 105 8.10 -8.72 83.44
C SER A 105 9.56 -8.33 83.54
N LEU A 106 10.24 -8.33 82.39
CA LEU A 106 11.65 -7.98 82.25
C LEU A 106 11.82 -6.77 81.34
N THR A 107 12.49 -5.74 81.84
CA THR A 107 13.05 -4.65 81.02
C THR A 107 14.55 -4.87 80.83
N PHE A 108 15.02 -4.96 79.59
CA PHE A 108 16.41 -5.28 79.26
C PHE A 108 17.04 -4.23 78.33
N SER A 109 18.17 -3.67 78.75
CA SER A 109 18.98 -2.75 77.96
C SER A 109 20.47 -2.92 78.29
N LEU A 110 21.35 -2.98 77.30
CA LEU A 110 22.81 -3.02 77.51
C LEU A 110 23.51 -2.02 76.58
N GLU A 111 23.18 -0.74 76.75
CA GLU A 111 23.58 0.35 75.86
C GLU A 111 25.08 0.67 75.87
N SER A 112 25.72 0.67 77.05
CA SER A 112 27.10 1.12 77.17
C SER A 112 28.10 0.03 76.76
N THR A 113 28.92 0.29 75.74
CA THR A 113 29.97 -0.64 75.29
C THR A 113 31.38 -0.16 75.68
N PRO A 114 32.30 -1.03 76.11
CA PRO A 114 32.09 -2.47 76.32
C PRO A 114 31.30 -2.75 77.61
N ASN A 115 30.27 -3.60 77.53
CA ASN A 115 29.57 -4.12 78.72
C ASN A 115 30.11 -5.50 79.17
N ASN A 116 30.97 -6.13 78.36
CA ASN A 116 31.56 -7.45 78.57
C ASN A 116 30.53 -8.57 78.82
N VAL A 117 29.33 -8.44 78.27
CA VAL A 117 28.31 -9.51 78.20
C VAL A 117 28.39 -10.18 76.83
N THR A 118 28.54 -11.51 76.80
CA THR A 118 28.69 -12.27 75.55
C THR A 118 27.38 -12.94 75.13
N ASP A 119 26.99 -14.05 75.77
CA ASP A 119 25.75 -14.76 75.45
C ASP A 119 24.65 -14.44 76.47
N VAL A 120 23.42 -14.17 76.01
CA VAL A 120 22.25 -13.95 76.86
C VAL A 120 21.14 -14.94 76.51
N THR A 121 20.59 -15.61 77.51
CA THR A 121 19.40 -16.45 77.41
C THR A 121 18.36 -15.96 78.40
N ILE A 122 17.16 -15.64 77.91
CA ILE A 122 16.01 -15.22 78.72
C ILE A 122 14.94 -16.30 78.59
N LEU A 123 14.47 -16.79 79.73
CA LEU A 123 13.45 -17.81 79.89
C LEU A 123 12.33 -17.20 80.74
N GLY A 124 11.10 -17.15 80.20
CA GLY A 124 9.90 -16.74 80.91
C GLY A 124 9.53 -17.79 81.96
N GLY A 125 9.45 -19.05 81.52
CA GLY A 125 9.14 -20.15 82.42
C GLY A 125 7.66 -20.49 82.38
N GLY A 126 6.98 -20.48 83.53
CA GLY A 126 5.52 -20.62 83.61
C GLY A 126 4.84 -19.27 83.76
N GLY A 127 3.56 -19.16 83.38
CA GLY A 127 2.81 -17.90 83.48
C GLY A 127 2.62 -17.23 82.13
N THR A 128 2.44 -15.90 82.12
CA THR A 128 2.44 -15.06 80.91
C THR A 128 3.50 -13.96 81.02
N ASP A 129 4.68 -14.26 80.50
CA ASP A 129 5.86 -13.42 80.71
C ASP A 129 6.04 -12.39 79.61
N THR A 130 6.50 -11.18 79.98
CA THR A 130 6.83 -10.13 79.01
C THR A 130 8.29 -9.73 79.10
N THR A 131 9.03 -9.82 77.99
CA THR A 131 10.38 -9.25 77.86
C THR A 131 10.35 -8.01 76.98
N THR A 132 10.74 -6.86 77.53
CA THR A 132 10.80 -5.57 76.84
C THR A 132 12.23 -5.10 76.67
N PHE A 133 12.64 -4.87 75.43
CA PHE A 133 13.87 -4.15 75.09
C PHE A 133 13.53 -2.68 74.84
N THR A 134 13.96 -1.77 75.73
CA THR A 134 13.55 -0.35 75.67
C THR A 134 14.52 0.56 74.93
N ASP A 135 15.80 0.19 74.92
CA ASP A 135 16.91 0.97 74.39
C ASP A 135 17.94 0.02 73.73
N SER A 136 19.13 0.53 73.37
CA SER A 136 20.11 -0.27 72.64
C SER A 136 20.71 -1.40 73.48
N THR A 137 20.76 -2.61 72.94
CA THR A 137 21.40 -3.77 73.57
C THR A 137 22.50 -4.29 72.65
N THR A 138 23.75 -4.30 73.12
CA THR A 138 24.88 -4.86 72.37
C THR A 138 25.50 -6.04 73.11
N LEU A 139 25.62 -7.20 72.46
CA LEU A 139 26.20 -8.42 73.02
C LEU A 139 27.39 -8.92 72.21
N GLY A 140 28.42 -9.43 72.88
CA GLY A 140 29.59 -10.03 72.24
C GLY A 140 29.36 -11.42 71.61
N GLY A 141 28.22 -12.05 71.89
CA GLY A 141 27.85 -13.42 71.51
C GLY A 141 26.43 -13.48 70.94
N SER A 142 25.60 -14.37 71.47
CA SER A 142 24.23 -14.67 71.02
C SER A 142 23.13 -14.19 71.97
N LEU A 143 21.91 -14.06 71.46
CA LEU A 143 20.70 -13.76 72.21
C LEU A 143 19.65 -14.84 71.95
N THR A 144 19.08 -15.41 73.01
CA THR A 144 17.87 -16.26 72.92
C THR A 144 16.83 -15.74 73.91
N VAL A 145 15.61 -15.47 73.43
CA VAL A 145 14.49 -14.99 74.24
C VAL A 145 13.31 -15.94 74.08
N THR A 146 12.81 -16.47 75.19
CA THR A 146 11.61 -17.30 75.28
C THR A 146 10.73 -16.72 76.37
N SER A 147 9.66 -16.02 76.03
CA SER A 147 8.70 -15.40 76.95
C SER A 147 7.39 -15.17 76.19
N ASP A 148 6.22 -15.33 76.82
CA ASP A 148 4.94 -15.30 76.09
C ASP A 148 4.69 -14.02 75.27
N GLY A 149 5.31 -12.91 75.64
CA GLY A 149 5.35 -11.67 74.88
C GLY A 149 6.76 -11.05 74.81
N ILE A 150 7.23 -10.76 73.60
CA ILE A 150 8.49 -10.05 73.38
C ILE A 150 8.16 -8.67 72.80
N VAL A 151 8.56 -7.61 73.50
CA VAL A 151 8.38 -6.22 73.08
C VAL A 151 9.74 -5.65 72.66
N LEU A 152 9.83 -5.16 71.43
CA LEU A 152 11.06 -4.57 70.90
C LEU A 152 10.89 -3.08 70.58
N HIS A 153 11.93 -2.34 70.95
CA HIS A 153 12.13 -0.93 70.63
C HIS A 153 13.64 -0.66 70.57
N GLY A 154 14.10 0.14 69.61
CA GLY A 154 15.52 0.50 69.50
C GLY A 154 16.36 -0.58 68.81
N THR A 155 17.63 -0.72 69.21
CA THR A 155 18.60 -1.56 68.49
C THR A 155 19.06 -2.77 69.32
N VAL A 156 19.02 -3.97 68.76
CA VAL A 156 19.62 -5.17 69.37
C VAL A 156 20.73 -5.71 68.46
N THR A 157 21.98 -5.58 68.90
CA THR A 157 23.18 -6.00 68.16
C THR A 157 23.85 -7.19 68.85
N THR A 158 24.11 -8.25 68.09
CA THR A 158 24.86 -9.44 68.52
C THR A 158 26.07 -9.68 67.61
N PHE A 159 26.99 -10.55 68.04
CA PHE A 159 28.03 -11.08 67.15
C PHE A 159 27.59 -12.40 66.49
N ILE A 160 26.82 -13.22 67.20
CA ILE A 160 26.31 -14.50 66.71
C ILE A 160 24.76 -14.43 66.63
N ASN A 161 24.05 -15.51 66.92
CA ASN A 161 22.64 -15.67 66.61
C ASN A 161 21.74 -14.81 67.50
N GLN A 162 20.59 -14.44 66.95
CA GLN A 162 19.44 -13.95 67.72
C GLN A 162 18.27 -14.89 67.48
N THR A 163 17.58 -15.30 68.55
CA THR A 163 16.41 -16.17 68.46
C THR A 163 15.32 -15.65 69.38
N TYR A 164 14.17 -15.34 68.79
CA TYR A 164 12.94 -14.91 69.46
C TYR A 164 11.90 -16.02 69.29
N ASN A 165 11.62 -16.76 70.36
CA ASN A 165 10.81 -17.97 70.29
C ASN A 165 9.30 -17.70 70.24
N ASP A 166 8.87 -16.55 70.70
CA ASP A 166 7.49 -16.21 71.00
C ASP A 166 7.05 -14.91 70.27
N PRO A 167 5.76 -14.51 70.33
CA PRO A 167 5.25 -13.34 69.62
C PRO A 167 6.04 -12.06 69.91
N VAL A 168 6.51 -11.41 68.84
CA VAL A 168 7.20 -10.12 68.87
C VAL A 168 6.23 -8.99 68.53
N VAL A 169 6.20 -7.95 69.36
CA VAL A 169 5.47 -6.71 69.13
C VAL A 169 6.44 -5.52 69.16
N LEU A 170 6.42 -4.70 68.12
CA LEU A 170 7.19 -3.47 68.04
C LEU A 170 6.39 -2.33 68.67
N THR A 171 7.02 -1.60 69.60
CA THR A 171 6.48 -0.36 70.19
C THR A 171 7.19 0.91 69.72
N GLY A 172 8.23 0.74 68.90
CA GLY A 172 8.95 1.78 68.18
C GLY A 172 9.77 1.18 67.04
N ASP A 173 10.36 2.02 66.19
CA ASP A 173 11.22 1.54 65.11
C ASP A 173 12.38 0.73 65.70
N THR A 174 12.64 -0.43 65.10
CA THR A 174 13.51 -1.46 65.68
C THR A 174 14.57 -1.90 64.67
N VAL A 175 15.83 -1.97 65.11
CA VAL A 175 16.96 -2.48 64.34
C VAL A 175 17.52 -3.72 65.01
N ILE A 176 17.55 -4.84 64.30
CA ILE A 176 18.09 -6.11 64.78
C ILE A 176 19.33 -6.45 63.94
N GLU A 177 20.49 -6.59 64.57
CA GLU A 177 21.76 -6.74 63.86
C GLU A 177 22.62 -7.88 64.41
N SER A 178 23.21 -8.67 63.51
CA SER A 178 24.22 -9.68 63.83
C SER A 178 25.48 -9.45 62.98
N THR A 179 26.60 -9.18 63.66
CA THR A 179 27.84 -8.69 63.02
C THR A 179 28.84 -9.80 62.63
N GLY A 180 28.67 -11.03 63.13
CA GLY A 180 29.61 -12.15 62.97
C GLY A 180 29.04 -13.39 62.29
N LEU A 181 28.17 -13.21 61.28
CA LEU A 181 27.49 -14.28 60.52
C LEU A 181 26.49 -15.12 61.33
N GLY A 182 25.88 -14.56 62.38
CA GLY A 182 24.82 -15.24 63.14
C GLY A 182 23.43 -15.07 62.52
N ASN A 183 22.61 -16.12 62.57
CA ASN A 183 21.22 -16.08 62.12
C ASN A 183 20.35 -15.22 63.03
N ILE A 184 19.33 -14.57 62.46
CA ILE A 184 18.28 -13.87 63.20
C ILE A 184 16.98 -14.61 62.94
N ILE A 185 16.36 -15.15 63.99
CA ILE A 185 15.23 -16.08 63.89
C ILE A 185 14.05 -15.55 64.70
N PHE A 186 12.90 -15.38 64.04
CA PHE A 186 11.59 -15.11 64.63
C PHE A 186 10.72 -16.35 64.46
N ASN A 187 10.52 -17.11 65.54
CA ASN A 187 9.76 -18.36 65.50
C ASN A 187 8.24 -18.15 65.49
N SER A 188 7.77 -16.99 65.92
CA SER A 188 6.36 -16.62 66.01
C SER A 188 6.04 -15.32 65.27
N THR A 189 4.88 -14.73 65.52
CA THR A 189 4.42 -13.51 64.83
C THR A 189 5.30 -12.31 65.11
N VAL A 190 5.47 -11.43 64.13
CA VAL A 190 6.10 -10.11 64.30
C VAL A 190 5.12 -9.02 63.88
N ASN A 191 4.67 -8.20 64.83
CA ASN A 191 3.60 -7.20 64.63
C ASN A 191 4.00 -5.82 65.19
N GLY A 192 3.22 -4.79 64.85
CA GLY A 192 3.38 -3.43 65.37
C GLY A 192 3.62 -2.41 64.26
N LEU A 193 2.95 -1.24 64.33
CA LEU A 193 2.91 -0.23 63.26
C LEU A 193 4.21 0.61 63.20
N PHE A 194 5.36 -0.06 63.28
CA PHE A 194 6.71 0.50 63.28
C PHE A 194 7.60 -0.26 62.31
N ASP A 195 8.72 0.36 61.94
CA ASP A 195 9.63 -0.21 60.96
C ASP A 195 10.58 -1.21 61.64
N LEU A 196 10.75 -2.37 61.01
CA LEU A 196 11.74 -3.37 61.39
C LEU A 196 12.87 -3.39 60.37
N THR A 197 14.09 -3.13 60.83
CA THR A 197 15.31 -3.35 60.05
C THR A 197 16.06 -4.56 60.59
N VAL A 198 16.39 -5.53 59.74
CA VAL A 198 17.13 -6.74 60.13
C VAL A 198 18.41 -6.85 59.30
N ASN A 199 19.56 -6.85 59.95
CA ASN A 199 20.87 -6.88 59.31
C ASN A 199 21.67 -8.10 59.77
N THR A 200 21.88 -9.05 58.87
CA THR A 200 22.82 -10.14 59.08
C THR A 200 23.37 -10.60 57.72
N ALA A 201 24.62 -11.02 57.70
CA ALA A 201 25.21 -11.70 56.54
C ALA A 201 24.94 -13.23 56.53
N ALA A 202 24.12 -13.72 57.47
CA ALA A 202 23.58 -15.07 57.49
C ALA A 202 22.06 -15.06 57.18
N ALA A 203 21.27 -15.98 57.76
CA ALA A 203 19.84 -16.05 57.48
C ALA A 203 18.99 -15.18 58.44
N THR A 204 18.05 -14.42 57.87
CA THR A 204 16.91 -13.83 58.60
C THR A 204 15.71 -14.74 58.38
N SER A 205 15.19 -15.40 59.43
CA SER A 205 14.11 -16.39 59.30
C SER A 205 12.84 -15.95 60.01
N PHE A 206 11.76 -15.76 59.26
CA PHE A 206 10.40 -15.59 59.77
C PHE A 206 9.65 -16.93 59.63
N LEU A 207 9.36 -17.58 60.76
CA LEU A 207 8.65 -18.86 60.80
C LEU A 207 7.17 -18.71 61.22
N GLY A 208 6.81 -17.54 61.79
CA GLY A 208 5.43 -17.11 62.01
C GLY A 208 5.02 -15.95 61.09
N PRO A 209 3.72 -15.61 61.01
CA PRO A 209 3.23 -14.52 60.18
C PRO A 209 3.79 -13.13 60.55
N VAL A 210 3.97 -12.26 59.55
CA VAL A 210 4.48 -10.90 59.73
C VAL A 210 3.37 -9.87 59.46
N GLY A 211 3.02 -9.08 60.47
CA GLY A 211 2.05 -7.98 60.38
C GLY A 211 0.58 -8.41 60.32
N VAL A 212 0.16 -9.38 61.15
CA VAL A 212 -1.18 -9.99 61.07
C VAL A 212 -2.12 -9.58 62.22
N GLY A 213 -3.39 -10.01 62.15
CA GLY A 213 -4.34 -9.86 63.27
C GLY A 213 -4.95 -8.46 63.47
N GLY A 214 -4.62 -7.50 62.61
CA GLY A 214 -5.03 -6.10 62.73
C GLY A 214 -3.85 -5.15 62.99
N ASP A 215 -2.72 -5.70 63.42
CA ASP A 215 -1.52 -4.96 63.83
C ASP A 215 -0.38 -5.15 62.82
N ARG A 216 -0.58 -4.51 61.66
CA ARG A 216 0.36 -4.51 60.53
C ARG A 216 1.75 -4.02 60.94
N LEU A 217 2.77 -4.57 60.27
CA LEU A 217 4.12 -4.03 60.39
C LEU A 217 4.20 -2.67 59.67
N GLY A 218 4.90 -1.69 60.24
CA GLY A 218 5.12 -0.38 59.63
C GLY A 218 5.88 -0.52 58.31
N GLY A 219 7.07 -1.11 58.37
CA GLY A 219 7.97 -1.33 57.24
C GLY A 219 8.91 -2.49 57.55
N LEU A 220 9.45 -3.12 56.51
CA LEU A 220 10.42 -4.20 56.66
C LEU A 220 11.61 -3.93 55.77
N THR A 221 12.80 -3.90 56.36
CA THR A 221 14.08 -3.76 55.66
C THR A 221 14.97 -4.93 56.04
N THR A 222 15.44 -5.72 55.09
CA THR A 222 16.55 -6.66 55.31
C THR A 222 17.84 -6.15 54.66
N GLY A 223 18.96 -6.35 55.35
CA GLY A 223 20.29 -5.95 54.87
C GLY A 223 20.77 -6.76 53.66
N ALA A 224 21.94 -6.41 53.14
CA ALA A 224 22.55 -7.08 51.98
C ALA A 224 23.51 -8.22 52.38
N GLY A 225 23.68 -9.21 51.49
CA GLY A 225 24.68 -10.28 51.61
C GLY A 225 24.29 -11.50 52.44
N GLY A 226 23.04 -11.55 52.94
CA GLY A 226 22.45 -12.67 53.68
C GLY A 226 21.40 -13.45 52.88
N THR A 227 20.43 -14.04 53.57
CA THR A 227 19.22 -14.61 52.95
C THR A 227 18.03 -14.41 53.87
N THR A 228 16.96 -13.82 53.35
CA THR A 228 15.69 -13.72 54.05
C THR A 228 14.84 -14.94 53.75
N VAL A 229 14.36 -15.63 54.78
CA VAL A 229 13.54 -16.84 54.67
C VAL A 229 12.18 -16.59 55.29
N PHE A 230 11.12 -16.70 54.48
CA PHE A 230 9.74 -16.78 54.95
C PHE A 230 9.28 -18.22 54.84
N ASN A 231 9.17 -18.95 55.96
CA ASN A 231 8.66 -20.31 55.99
C ASN A 231 7.42 -20.40 56.87
N ILE A 232 6.34 -19.85 56.34
CA ILE A 232 5.14 -19.47 57.09
C ILE A 232 3.95 -20.29 56.59
N SER A 233 3.31 -21.03 57.50
CA SER A 233 2.29 -22.04 57.16
C SER A 233 0.84 -21.60 57.45
N SER A 234 0.64 -20.45 58.11
CA SER A 234 -0.65 -19.94 58.56
C SER A 234 -1.06 -18.64 57.85
N MET A 235 -2.33 -18.51 57.43
CA MET A 235 -2.84 -17.32 56.72
C MET A 235 -3.45 -16.25 57.65
N PRO A 236 -3.39 -14.93 57.32
CA PRO A 236 -2.55 -14.28 56.31
C PRO A 236 -1.05 -14.34 56.67
N GLN A 237 -0.16 -14.14 55.69
CA GLN A 237 1.25 -14.54 55.78
C GLN A 237 2.20 -13.35 56.02
N VAL A 238 2.16 -12.32 55.15
CA VAL A 238 2.94 -11.08 55.28
C VAL A 238 2.07 -9.88 54.93
N ASP A 239 2.02 -8.87 55.80
CA ASP A 239 1.24 -7.65 55.59
C ASP A 239 1.97 -6.42 56.15
N ILE A 240 2.42 -5.54 55.25
CA ILE A 240 3.29 -4.38 55.55
C ILE A 240 2.57 -3.09 55.13
N GLN A 241 2.62 -2.06 55.96
CA GLN A 241 1.90 -0.80 55.77
C GLN A 241 2.61 0.19 54.85
N ASN A 242 3.93 0.33 54.99
CA ASN A 242 4.78 1.26 54.26
C ASN A 242 5.72 0.46 53.33
N THR A 243 6.98 0.87 53.25
CA THR A 243 8.00 0.29 52.36
C THR A 243 8.42 -1.10 52.83
N ALA A 244 8.59 -2.00 51.85
CA ALA A 244 9.26 -3.28 52.02
C ALA A 244 10.53 -3.30 51.16
N PHE A 245 11.70 -3.44 51.78
CA PHE A 245 12.97 -3.51 51.09
C PHE A 245 13.70 -4.79 51.49
N PHE A 246 14.03 -5.61 50.51
CA PHE A 246 14.82 -6.82 50.70
C PHE A 246 16.16 -6.66 49.99
N GLY A 247 17.22 -6.38 50.75
CA GLY A 247 18.57 -6.17 50.21
C GLY A 247 19.31 -7.47 49.90
N ASP A 248 18.74 -8.62 50.24
CA ASP A 248 19.28 -9.95 50.05
C ASP A 248 18.30 -10.88 49.35
N SER A 249 18.75 -12.09 49.00
CA SER A 249 17.90 -13.08 48.36
C SER A 249 16.78 -13.55 49.31
N VAL A 250 15.55 -13.63 48.79
CA VAL A 250 14.35 -13.98 49.54
C VAL A 250 13.87 -15.39 49.16
N ASN A 251 13.95 -16.32 50.11
CA ASN A 251 13.43 -17.67 49.98
C ASN A 251 12.06 -17.78 50.65
N VAL A 252 11.06 -18.22 49.89
CA VAL A 252 9.69 -18.40 50.37
C VAL A 252 9.33 -19.89 50.39
N ALA A 253 8.85 -20.37 51.52
CA ALA A 253 8.46 -21.75 51.75
C ALA A 253 7.15 -21.81 52.58
N GLY A 254 6.53 -22.99 52.62
CA GLY A 254 5.22 -23.21 53.24
C GLY A 254 4.13 -23.50 52.21
N GLY A 255 2.86 -23.52 52.62
CA GLY A 255 1.72 -23.60 51.68
C GLY A 255 1.58 -22.31 50.87
N GLY A 256 0.71 -22.29 49.84
CA GLY A 256 0.51 -21.12 48.97
C GLY A 256 0.41 -19.79 49.72
N GLN A 257 1.15 -18.79 49.24
CA GLN A 257 1.46 -17.56 49.95
C GLN A 257 0.65 -16.38 49.41
N ARG A 258 0.25 -15.48 50.30
CA ARG A 258 -0.34 -14.18 49.94
C ARG A 258 0.32 -13.07 50.73
N TRP A 259 0.98 -12.16 50.03
CA TRP A 259 1.64 -11.00 50.63
C TRP A 259 0.86 -9.74 50.27
N ASN A 260 0.57 -8.91 51.27
CA ASN A 260 -0.10 -7.63 51.12
C ASN A 260 0.87 -6.51 51.48
N LEU A 261 1.48 -5.88 50.49
CA LEU A 261 2.51 -4.86 50.69
C LEU A 261 1.93 -3.51 50.25
N ARG A 262 1.70 -2.61 51.19
CA ARG A 262 0.94 -1.39 50.89
C ARG A 262 1.77 -0.23 50.34
N GLY A 263 3.04 -0.14 50.70
CA GLY A 263 3.98 0.81 50.11
C GLY A 263 4.79 0.21 48.97
N GLU A 264 5.79 0.98 48.55
CA GLU A 264 6.77 0.55 47.55
C GLU A 264 7.52 -0.70 48.02
N THR A 265 7.71 -1.65 47.12
CA THR A 265 8.39 -2.91 47.41
C THR A 265 9.58 -3.12 46.48
N THR A 266 10.75 -3.39 47.03
CA THR A 266 11.96 -3.69 46.24
C THR A 266 12.59 -5.00 46.69
N PHE A 267 12.84 -5.88 45.72
CA PHE A 267 13.69 -7.05 45.85
C PHE A 267 15.00 -6.76 45.12
N ASP A 268 16.07 -6.51 45.87
CA ASP A 268 17.37 -6.14 45.30
C ASP A 268 18.12 -7.34 44.71
N GLU A 269 17.87 -8.54 45.27
CA GLU A 269 18.32 -9.81 44.74
C GLU A 269 17.15 -10.73 44.34
N SER A 270 17.40 -12.04 44.22
CA SER A 270 16.38 -13.00 43.78
C SER A 270 15.30 -13.24 44.83
N ILE A 271 14.06 -13.45 44.39
CA ILE A 271 12.96 -13.92 45.24
C ILE A 271 12.39 -15.21 44.67
N GLY A 272 12.27 -16.26 45.48
CA GLY A 272 11.66 -17.49 44.98
C GLY A 272 11.37 -18.58 46.00
N GLY A 273 10.69 -19.61 45.52
CA GLY A 273 10.24 -20.74 46.32
C GLY A 273 9.44 -21.75 45.52
N ALA A 274 9.44 -23.02 45.92
CA ALA A 274 8.58 -24.05 45.30
C ALA A 274 7.12 -23.94 45.81
N VAL A 275 6.54 -22.74 45.71
CA VAL A 275 5.22 -22.36 46.23
C VAL A 275 4.46 -21.51 45.22
N ASP A 276 3.13 -21.50 45.33
CA ASP A 276 2.30 -20.54 44.61
C ASP A 276 2.31 -19.20 45.35
N MET A 277 2.48 -18.11 44.62
CA MET A 277 2.51 -16.76 45.17
C MET A 277 1.41 -15.89 44.62
N ILE A 278 0.73 -15.19 45.52
CA ILE A 278 -0.04 -14.00 45.21
C ILE A 278 0.67 -12.84 45.89
N LEU A 279 1.31 -12.02 45.07
CA LEU A 279 1.99 -10.81 45.52
C LEU A 279 1.09 -9.62 45.21
N GLN A 280 0.46 -9.09 46.25
CA GLN A 280 -0.39 -7.91 46.17
C GLN A 280 0.35 -6.71 46.74
N VAL A 281 0.86 -5.88 45.84
CA VAL A 281 1.46 -4.58 46.14
C VAL A 281 0.42 -3.50 45.86
N TYR A 282 0.29 -2.50 46.72
CA TYR A 282 -0.66 -1.39 46.49
C TYR A 282 0.01 -0.14 45.92
N ASP A 283 1.34 -0.10 45.89
CA ASP A 283 2.14 0.86 45.15
C ASP A 283 2.91 0.12 44.04
N SER A 284 4.10 0.57 43.67
CA SER A 284 4.99 -0.07 42.69
C SER A 284 5.84 -1.17 43.32
N VAL A 285 6.23 -2.14 42.49
CA VAL A 285 7.13 -3.23 42.85
C VAL A 285 8.32 -3.26 41.91
N THR A 286 9.51 -3.44 42.46
CA THR A 286 10.78 -3.48 41.73
C THR A 286 11.48 -4.81 41.97
N PHE A 287 11.81 -5.51 40.89
CA PHE A 287 12.65 -6.70 40.90
C PHE A 287 13.99 -6.38 40.23
N ASN A 288 15.07 -6.36 41.01
CA ASN A 288 16.44 -6.23 40.49
C ASN A 288 17.09 -7.61 40.27
N GLY A 289 16.59 -8.66 40.92
CA GLY A 289 16.99 -10.06 40.73
C GLY A 289 15.88 -10.97 40.18
N GLY A 290 16.22 -12.24 39.93
CA GLY A 290 15.29 -13.21 39.35
C GLY A 290 14.13 -13.61 40.27
N VAL A 291 12.98 -13.92 39.66
CA VAL A 291 11.75 -14.31 40.37
C VAL A 291 11.38 -15.75 40.01
N ILE A 292 11.24 -16.65 41.00
CA ILE A 292 11.01 -18.07 40.74
C ILE A 292 9.93 -18.65 41.67
N PHE A 293 8.79 -19.07 41.11
CA PHE A 293 7.69 -19.66 41.90
C PHE A 293 7.03 -20.85 41.19
N ASN A 294 6.18 -21.66 41.83
CA ASN A 294 5.36 -22.63 41.09
C ASN A 294 4.33 -21.94 40.18
N GLY A 295 3.84 -20.79 40.65
CA GLY A 295 2.89 -19.90 40.01
C GLY A 295 2.94 -18.52 40.63
N LEU A 296 2.70 -17.47 39.84
CA LEU A 296 2.78 -16.09 40.30
C LEU A 296 1.61 -15.26 39.78
N GLN A 297 0.82 -14.73 40.70
CA GLN A 297 -0.12 -13.65 40.43
C GLN A 297 0.43 -12.37 41.04
N LEU A 298 0.76 -11.41 40.17
CA LEU A 298 1.26 -10.11 40.57
C LEU A 298 0.19 -9.06 40.33
N THR A 299 -0.21 -8.39 41.40
CA THR A 299 -1.04 -7.19 41.35
C THR A 299 -0.30 -6.08 42.07
N SER A 300 -0.01 -4.98 41.39
CA SER A 300 0.51 -3.75 41.98
C SER A 300 -0.60 -2.68 41.98
N GLY A 301 -0.47 -1.59 42.74
CA GLY A 301 -1.27 -0.38 42.50
C GLY A 301 -0.57 0.59 41.56
N GLY A 302 0.77 0.50 41.50
CA GLY A 302 1.65 1.20 40.57
C GLY A 302 2.19 0.28 39.47
N GLN A 303 3.41 0.54 39.02
CA GLN A 303 4.09 -0.22 37.96
C GLN A 303 4.84 -1.43 38.52
N VAL A 304 5.11 -2.40 37.65
CA VAL A 304 6.03 -3.51 37.91
C VAL A 304 7.34 -3.21 37.17
N PHE A 305 8.39 -2.89 37.90
CA PHE A 305 9.73 -2.68 37.35
C PHE A 305 10.51 -4.00 37.37
N VAL A 306 11.05 -4.41 36.22
CA VAL A 306 11.91 -5.58 36.09
C VAL A 306 13.26 -5.12 35.57
N ASN A 307 14.20 -4.90 36.50
CA ASN A 307 15.51 -4.31 36.22
C ASN A 307 16.62 -5.37 36.05
N GLY A 308 16.26 -6.65 36.02
CA GLY A 308 17.19 -7.76 35.85
C GLY A 308 16.63 -9.08 36.36
N GLY A 309 17.15 -10.18 35.81
CA GLY A 309 16.75 -11.55 36.17
C GLY A 309 15.51 -12.06 35.42
N ALA A 310 15.44 -13.38 35.21
CA ALA A 310 14.27 -14.01 34.61
C ALA A 310 13.12 -14.12 35.61
N ILE A 311 11.88 -14.04 35.12
CA ILE A 311 10.66 -14.35 35.88
C ILE A 311 10.17 -15.72 35.42
N THR A 312 10.22 -16.72 36.30
CA THR A 312 9.99 -18.13 35.96
C THR A 312 8.90 -18.75 36.83
N THR A 313 7.92 -19.43 36.22
CA THR A 313 7.03 -20.35 36.93
C THR A 313 7.42 -21.81 36.69
N LEU A 314 7.55 -22.59 37.77
CA LEU A 314 8.10 -23.96 37.76
C LEU A 314 7.07 -25.03 37.33
N THR A 315 5.78 -24.74 37.43
CA THR A 315 4.71 -25.72 37.15
C THR A 315 3.72 -25.19 36.14
N ASN A 316 3.02 -26.11 35.47
CA ASN A 316 2.01 -25.80 34.45
C ASN A 316 0.58 -25.64 35.01
N ASN A 317 0.37 -25.97 36.29
CA ASN A 317 -0.96 -25.88 36.90
C ASN A 317 -1.35 -24.45 37.29
N PHE A 318 -0.45 -23.49 37.16
CA PHE A 318 -0.66 -22.13 37.61
C PHE A 318 -0.13 -21.13 36.58
N LEU A 319 -0.82 -20.00 36.50
CA LEU A 319 -0.53 -18.94 35.54
C LEU A 319 0.53 -17.97 36.06
N LEU A 320 1.17 -17.26 35.13
CA LEU A 320 1.89 -16.02 35.37
C LEU A 320 0.96 -14.85 34.95
N ASP A 321 0.21 -14.25 35.90
CA ASP A 321 -0.63 -13.05 35.66
C ASP A 321 0.16 -11.84 36.12
N ILE A 322 0.38 -10.89 35.23
CA ILE A 322 0.80 -9.55 35.61
C ILE A 322 -0.31 -8.59 35.21
N ARG A 323 -0.92 -7.98 36.23
CA ARG A 323 -2.17 -7.22 36.07
C ARG A 323 -1.97 -5.73 35.81
N ASN A 324 -0.73 -5.28 35.91
CA ASN A 324 -0.35 -3.88 35.92
C ASN A 324 0.67 -3.59 34.81
N PRO A 325 0.90 -2.31 34.48
CA PRO A 325 1.94 -1.93 33.54
C PRO A 325 3.30 -2.45 33.97
N VAL A 326 4.03 -3.06 33.04
CA VAL A 326 5.39 -3.58 33.23
C VAL A 326 6.38 -2.63 32.56
N VAL A 327 7.45 -2.29 33.26
CA VAL A 327 8.57 -1.51 32.73
C VAL A 327 9.85 -2.32 32.87
N LEU A 328 10.50 -2.59 31.75
CA LEU A 328 11.79 -3.27 31.70
C LEU A 328 12.91 -2.25 31.92
N GLY A 329 13.79 -2.56 32.87
CA GLY A 329 15.05 -1.86 33.11
C GLY A 329 16.28 -2.61 32.60
N ALA A 330 16.10 -3.84 32.09
CA ALA A 330 17.11 -4.67 31.47
C ALA A 330 16.46 -5.72 30.54
N ASP A 331 17.29 -6.41 29.74
CA ASP A 331 16.86 -7.57 28.95
C ASP A 331 16.25 -8.64 29.86
N THR A 332 15.04 -9.08 29.54
CA THR A 332 14.21 -9.88 30.44
C THR A 332 13.62 -11.10 29.74
N ILE A 333 13.60 -12.22 30.46
CA ILE A 333 12.94 -13.46 30.05
C ILE A 333 11.79 -13.74 31.02
N PHE A 334 10.58 -13.89 30.49
CA PHE A 334 9.44 -14.46 31.21
C PHE A 334 9.29 -15.91 30.76
N THR A 335 9.25 -16.84 31.69
CA THR A 335 9.05 -18.27 31.41
C THR A 335 7.89 -18.79 32.24
N SER A 336 6.87 -19.32 31.58
CA SER A 336 5.76 -19.98 32.24
C SER A 336 5.53 -21.37 31.66
N ASN A 337 5.60 -22.41 32.48
CA ASN A 337 5.18 -23.74 32.07
C ASN A 337 3.65 -23.85 31.88
N GLY A 338 2.89 -22.77 32.08
CA GLY A 338 1.46 -22.65 31.81
C GLY A 338 1.17 -21.31 31.13
N VAL A 339 -0.03 -20.76 31.33
CA VAL A 339 -0.43 -19.49 30.71
C VAL A 339 0.40 -18.30 31.22
N LEU A 340 0.99 -17.56 30.29
CA LEU A 340 1.63 -16.26 30.52
C LEU A 340 0.68 -15.14 30.12
N ARG A 341 0.38 -14.19 31.01
CA ARG A 341 -0.56 -13.11 30.73
C ARG A 341 -0.07 -11.75 31.21
N PHE A 342 -0.02 -10.81 30.27
CA PHE A 342 0.09 -9.39 30.54
C PHE A 342 -1.26 -8.73 30.30
N ARG A 343 -1.81 -8.06 31.33
CA ARG A 343 -3.12 -7.39 31.21
C ARG A 343 -3.05 -5.91 30.83
N ASN A 344 -1.85 -5.36 30.78
CA ASN A 344 -1.60 -3.94 30.56
C ASN A 344 -0.32 -3.77 29.75
N THR A 345 0.18 -2.53 29.65
CA THR A 345 1.33 -2.25 28.80
C THR A 345 2.60 -2.96 29.28
N VAL A 346 3.47 -3.28 28.32
CA VAL A 346 4.84 -3.74 28.57
C VAL A 346 5.77 -2.79 27.83
N ASP A 347 6.54 -2.00 28.56
CA ASP A 347 7.38 -0.91 28.04
C ASP A 347 8.85 -1.11 28.44
N GLY A 348 9.77 -0.50 27.68
CA GLY A 348 11.20 -0.42 28.03
C GLY A 348 12.11 -0.82 26.86
N ALA A 349 13.16 -0.03 26.60
CA ALA A 349 14.06 -0.19 25.44
C ALA A 349 15.03 -1.38 25.55
N PHE A 350 14.51 -2.56 25.86
CA PHE A 350 15.22 -3.79 26.13
C PHE A 350 14.61 -4.99 25.40
N ASN A 351 15.36 -6.08 25.33
CA ASN A 351 14.91 -7.31 24.71
C ASN A 351 13.94 -8.05 25.62
N LEU A 352 12.83 -8.54 25.05
CA LEU A 352 11.84 -9.32 25.76
C LEU A 352 11.71 -10.71 25.14
N VAL A 353 11.91 -11.74 25.96
CA VAL A 353 11.66 -13.14 25.58
C VAL A 353 10.50 -13.66 26.41
N LEU A 354 9.46 -14.18 25.75
CA LEU A 354 8.28 -14.75 26.36
C LEU A 354 8.23 -16.24 26.05
N ASN A 355 8.41 -17.09 27.05
CA ASN A 355 8.34 -18.53 26.89
C ASN A 355 7.09 -19.07 27.59
N SER A 356 6.21 -19.76 26.88
CA SER A 356 5.01 -20.38 27.43
C SER A 356 4.74 -21.76 26.82
N ASP A 357 4.54 -22.77 27.67
CA ASP A 357 4.07 -24.09 27.21
C ASP A 357 2.57 -24.08 26.80
N ASP A 358 1.85 -23.00 27.12
CA ASP A 358 0.42 -22.79 26.86
C ASP A 358 0.23 -21.42 26.19
N THR A 359 -0.81 -20.66 26.53
CA THR A 359 -1.08 -19.37 25.87
C THR A 359 -0.24 -18.24 26.43
N THR A 360 0.53 -17.55 25.58
CA THR A 360 1.05 -16.19 25.83
C THR A 360 -0.02 -15.17 25.45
N ASN A 361 -0.56 -14.44 26.42
CA ASN A 361 -1.68 -13.52 26.21
C ASN A 361 -1.25 -12.06 26.48
N LEU A 362 -1.20 -11.27 25.41
CA LEU A 362 -0.81 -9.86 25.41
C LEU A 362 -2.07 -8.98 25.26
N ARG A 363 -2.63 -8.51 26.39
CA ARG A 363 -3.90 -7.75 26.43
C ARG A 363 -3.75 -6.24 26.46
N GLY A 364 -2.53 -5.76 26.63
CA GLY A 364 -2.20 -4.34 26.56
C GLY A 364 -1.19 -4.10 25.45
N VAL A 365 -1.02 -2.84 25.10
CA VAL A 365 -0.04 -2.40 24.11
C VAL A 365 1.37 -2.83 24.52
N VAL A 366 2.14 -3.36 23.57
CA VAL A 366 3.56 -3.67 23.77
C VAL A 366 4.39 -2.53 23.19
N GLY A 367 5.29 -1.95 23.99
CA GLY A 367 6.15 -0.84 23.58
C GLY A 367 5.44 0.51 23.42
N GLY A 368 4.34 0.75 24.13
CA GLY A 368 3.48 1.92 23.93
C GLY A 368 4.17 3.26 24.19
N SER A 369 4.69 3.49 25.40
CA SER A 369 5.40 4.74 25.74
C SER A 369 6.89 4.66 25.45
N ILE A 370 7.47 3.47 25.62
CA ILE A 370 8.89 3.21 25.35
C ILE A 370 8.94 1.92 24.53
N PRO A 371 9.15 2.01 23.20
CA PRO A 371 9.25 0.85 22.32
C PRO A 371 10.26 -0.17 22.84
N LEU A 372 9.94 -1.46 22.70
CA LEU A 372 10.86 -2.53 23.09
C LEU A 372 12.05 -2.60 22.12
N ALA A 373 13.16 -3.23 22.50
CA ALA A 373 14.27 -3.46 21.58
C ALA A 373 14.02 -4.67 20.66
N SER A 374 13.45 -5.74 21.19
CA SER A 374 12.99 -6.93 20.47
C SER A 374 11.89 -7.62 21.27
N LEU A 375 11.08 -8.42 20.58
CA LEU A 375 10.15 -9.36 21.21
C LEU A 375 10.29 -10.70 20.51
N THR A 376 10.49 -11.76 21.31
CA THR A 376 10.51 -13.14 20.82
C THR A 376 9.62 -14.02 21.68
N THR A 377 8.82 -14.86 21.04
CA THR A 377 8.10 -15.96 21.70
C THR A 377 8.82 -17.28 21.45
N ASP A 378 8.56 -18.30 22.27
CA ASP A 378 9.00 -19.66 22.01
C ASP A 378 8.06 -20.41 21.05
N SER A 379 8.39 -21.66 20.74
CA SER A 379 7.60 -22.49 19.80
C SER A 379 6.50 -23.35 20.41
N PRO A 380 6.55 -23.78 21.68
CA PRO A 380 5.40 -24.36 22.37
C PRO A 380 4.24 -23.36 22.49
N GLY A 381 3.04 -23.86 22.78
CA GLY A 381 1.91 -22.99 23.09
C GLY A 381 1.32 -22.23 21.91
N THR A 382 0.71 -21.08 22.20
CA THR A 382 0.14 -20.14 21.23
C THR A 382 0.23 -18.72 21.76
N THR A 383 0.30 -17.72 20.89
CA THR A 383 0.26 -16.30 21.26
C THR A 383 -1.08 -15.67 20.87
N LEU A 384 -1.73 -15.00 21.83
CA LEU A 384 -2.98 -14.26 21.65
C LEU A 384 -2.72 -12.76 21.80
N LEU A 385 -3.01 -12.02 20.73
CA LEU A 385 -2.85 -10.56 20.67
C LEU A 385 -4.20 -9.88 20.91
N GLU A 386 -4.40 -9.32 22.10
CA GLU A 386 -5.59 -8.55 22.49
C GLU A 386 -5.28 -7.07 22.76
N GLY A 387 -4.01 -6.66 22.65
CA GLY A 387 -3.52 -5.32 22.98
C GLY A 387 -3.58 -4.29 21.86
N GLY A 388 -3.76 -4.73 20.61
CA GLY A 388 -3.94 -3.90 19.42
C GLY A 388 -2.68 -3.26 18.82
N GLU A 389 -1.62 -3.03 19.60
CA GLU A 389 -0.42 -2.37 19.10
C GLU A 389 0.86 -3.02 19.67
N ILE A 390 1.87 -3.19 18.81
CA ILE A 390 3.22 -3.65 19.15
C ILE A 390 4.24 -2.71 18.50
N ASN A 391 4.99 -1.98 19.32
CA ASN A 391 6.01 -1.03 18.89
C ASN A 391 7.41 -1.46 19.33
N LEU A 392 8.34 -1.45 18.38
CA LEU A 392 9.72 -1.87 18.56
C LEU A 392 10.69 -0.84 17.97
N SER A 393 11.90 -0.77 18.53
CA SER A 393 12.92 0.23 18.19
C SER A 393 13.93 -0.24 17.14
N GLY A 394 13.78 -1.45 16.58
CA GLY A 394 14.48 -1.82 15.35
C GLY A 394 15.42 -3.02 15.37
N ASN A 395 15.14 -4.09 16.13
CA ASN A 395 15.88 -5.35 15.99
C ASN A 395 15.06 -6.42 15.27
N THR A 396 14.28 -7.19 16.02
CA THR A 396 13.53 -8.32 15.48
C THR A 396 12.30 -8.60 16.34
N LEU A 397 11.16 -8.75 15.69
CA LEU A 397 9.97 -9.39 16.21
C LEU A 397 9.88 -10.81 15.67
N THR A 398 9.91 -11.81 16.56
CA THR A 398 9.67 -13.20 16.16
C THR A 398 8.55 -13.82 16.96
N PHE A 399 7.49 -14.23 16.26
CA PHE A 399 6.54 -15.18 16.81
C PHE A 399 6.92 -16.59 16.35
N ALA A 400 7.42 -17.42 17.28
CA ALA A 400 7.84 -18.79 16.97
C ALA A 400 6.71 -19.83 17.09
N ASP A 401 5.63 -19.47 17.77
CA ASP A 401 4.40 -20.23 18.00
C ASP A 401 3.24 -19.71 17.12
N PRO A 402 2.12 -20.45 17.02
CA PRO A 402 0.89 -19.96 16.39
C PRO A 402 0.36 -18.67 17.01
N VAL A 403 0.00 -17.70 16.19
CA VAL A 403 -0.57 -16.40 16.61
C VAL A 403 -2.07 -16.35 16.32
N THR A 404 -2.86 -15.83 17.25
CA THR A 404 -4.27 -15.48 17.06
C THR A 404 -4.49 -14.01 17.40
N LEU A 405 -5.10 -13.27 16.48
CA LEU A 405 -5.56 -11.90 16.70
C LEU A 405 -6.90 -11.92 17.43
N GLY A 406 -6.99 -11.19 18.54
CA GLY A 406 -8.22 -10.96 19.30
C GLY A 406 -8.84 -9.58 19.07
N VAL A 407 -8.11 -8.69 18.40
CA VAL A 407 -8.48 -7.32 18.00
C VAL A 407 -7.68 -6.94 16.75
N ASP A 408 -8.08 -5.86 16.07
CA ASP A 408 -7.26 -5.25 15.01
C ASP A 408 -5.88 -4.91 15.58
N THR A 409 -4.82 -5.33 14.88
CA THR A 409 -3.45 -5.28 15.39
C THR A 409 -2.54 -4.52 14.44
N GLU A 410 -1.83 -3.53 14.98
CA GLU A 410 -0.78 -2.78 14.32
C GLU A 410 0.59 -3.18 14.89
N ILE A 411 1.53 -3.52 14.01
CA ILE A 411 2.91 -3.86 14.36
C ILE A 411 3.82 -2.83 13.69
N ASN A 412 4.60 -2.11 14.49
CA ASN A 412 5.65 -1.20 14.01
C ASN A 412 7.00 -1.66 14.55
N ASP A 413 7.88 -2.15 13.67
CA ASP A 413 9.26 -2.48 14.01
C ASP A 413 10.19 -1.92 12.94
N ALA A 414 11.19 -1.13 13.33
CA ALA A 414 12.23 -0.70 12.40
C ALA A 414 13.16 -1.85 11.94
N GLY A 415 13.01 -3.04 12.53
CA GLY A 415 13.74 -4.27 12.24
C GLY A 415 12.91 -5.31 11.46
N ALA A 416 13.32 -6.57 11.54
CA ALA A 416 12.65 -7.67 10.84
C ALA A 416 11.47 -8.23 11.63
N VAL A 417 10.40 -8.64 10.94
CA VAL A 417 9.20 -9.24 11.55
C VAL A 417 8.97 -10.64 10.96
N ALA A 418 8.81 -11.64 11.82
CA ALA A 418 8.62 -13.03 11.41
C ALA A 418 7.46 -13.70 12.15
N PHE A 419 6.53 -14.26 11.38
CA PHE A 419 5.53 -15.21 11.82
C PHE A 419 5.96 -16.60 11.36
N ASN A 420 6.61 -17.36 12.25
CA ASN A 420 7.17 -18.66 11.89
C ASN A 420 6.14 -19.80 11.85
N ASN A 421 4.89 -19.53 12.24
CA ASN A 421 3.82 -20.50 12.30
C ASN A 421 2.49 -19.87 11.85
N THR A 422 1.36 -20.53 12.09
CA THR A 422 0.04 -20.04 11.67
C THR A 422 -0.30 -18.72 12.33
N LEU A 423 -0.90 -17.80 11.57
CA LEU A 423 -1.44 -16.53 12.05
C LEU A 423 -2.93 -16.48 11.69
N ASP A 424 -3.79 -16.23 12.67
CA ASP A 424 -5.24 -16.36 12.49
C ASP A 424 -6.02 -15.27 13.25
N GLY A 425 -7.32 -15.15 12.99
CA GLY A 425 -8.23 -14.22 13.67
C GLY A 425 -8.89 -13.25 12.70
N GLY A 426 -10.21 -13.13 12.75
CA GLY A 426 -11.02 -12.32 11.82
C GLY A 426 -10.93 -10.80 12.01
N PHE A 427 -9.72 -10.29 12.23
CA PHE A 427 -9.38 -8.90 12.50
C PHE A 427 -8.39 -8.37 11.46
N GLU A 428 -8.22 -7.05 11.41
CA GLU A 428 -7.22 -6.41 10.55
C GLU A 428 -5.81 -6.61 11.12
N LEU A 429 -4.84 -6.84 10.22
CA LEU A 429 -3.43 -6.80 10.55
C LEU A 429 -2.73 -5.76 9.68
N THR A 430 -2.09 -4.78 10.33
CA THR A 430 -1.13 -3.88 9.70
C THR A 430 0.27 -4.16 10.23
N VAL A 431 1.24 -4.38 9.34
CA VAL A 431 2.66 -4.58 9.69
C VAL A 431 3.51 -3.57 8.94
N ASP A 432 4.31 -2.80 9.67
CA ASP A 432 5.36 -1.94 9.15
C ASP A 432 6.71 -2.46 9.67
N ALA A 433 7.38 -3.27 8.85
CA ALA A 433 8.69 -3.83 9.13
C ALA A 433 9.76 -3.05 8.36
N GLY A 434 10.70 -2.42 9.07
CA GLY A 434 11.85 -1.73 8.46
C GLY A 434 12.89 -2.68 7.86
N GLY A 435 12.89 -3.95 8.29
CA GLY A 435 13.70 -5.05 7.75
C GLY A 435 12.86 -6.04 6.94
N ASP A 436 13.27 -7.32 6.95
CA ASP A 436 12.55 -8.39 6.25
C ASP A 436 11.21 -8.71 6.92
N LEU A 437 10.19 -9.08 6.12
CA LEU A 437 8.91 -9.57 6.60
C LEU A 437 8.65 -11.00 6.11
N ASN A 438 8.44 -11.93 7.05
CA ASN A 438 8.25 -13.34 6.72
C ASN A 438 6.95 -13.91 7.30
N PHE A 439 6.06 -14.35 6.42
CA PHE A 439 4.90 -15.19 6.75
C PHE A 439 5.21 -16.64 6.40
N ALA A 440 5.83 -17.39 7.33
CA ALA A 440 6.28 -18.75 7.06
C ALA A 440 5.17 -19.81 7.18
N GLY A 441 4.17 -19.55 8.02
CA GLY A 441 3.01 -20.41 8.21
C GLY A 441 1.73 -19.86 7.57
N VAL A 442 0.68 -20.67 7.54
CA VAL A 442 -0.62 -20.30 6.95
C VAL A 442 -1.21 -19.09 7.68
N VAL A 443 -1.61 -18.07 6.93
CA VAL A 443 -2.30 -16.88 7.45
C VAL A 443 -3.79 -16.96 7.14
N GLY A 444 -4.66 -16.78 8.14
CA GLY A 444 -6.12 -16.80 7.99
C GLY A 444 -6.71 -18.18 7.68
N GLY A 445 -6.01 -19.26 8.03
CA GLY A 445 -6.40 -20.63 7.63
C GLY A 445 -7.71 -21.12 8.24
N THR A 446 -7.99 -20.83 9.51
CA THR A 446 -9.23 -21.23 10.19
C THR A 446 -10.24 -20.08 10.31
N SER A 447 -9.76 -18.85 10.49
CA SER A 447 -10.54 -17.61 10.54
C SER A 447 -9.83 -16.54 9.69
N PRO A 448 -10.15 -16.44 8.38
CA PRO A 448 -9.53 -15.47 7.48
C PRO A 448 -9.50 -14.07 8.07
N LEU A 449 -8.36 -13.37 7.90
CA LEU A 449 -8.18 -12.01 8.43
C LEU A 449 -9.23 -11.07 7.82
N ALA A 450 -9.54 -9.96 8.50
CA ALA A 450 -10.43 -8.95 7.91
C ALA A 450 -9.79 -8.28 6.69
N SER A 451 -8.51 -7.93 6.81
CA SER A 451 -7.64 -7.39 5.76
C SER A 451 -6.18 -7.54 6.20
N LEU A 452 -5.25 -7.40 5.26
CA LEU A 452 -3.81 -7.42 5.53
C LEU A 452 -3.13 -6.25 4.81
N ALA A 453 -2.50 -5.36 5.58
CA ALA A 453 -1.58 -4.35 5.05
C ALA A 453 -0.17 -4.65 5.57
N ALA A 454 0.77 -4.89 4.68
CA ALA A 454 2.12 -5.31 5.05
C ALA A 454 3.15 -4.50 4.27
N ILE A 455 4.07 -3.87 5.00
CA ILE A 455 5.19 -3.10 4.46
C ILE A 455 6.48 -3.74 4.95
N SER A 456 7.43 -3.93 4.03
CA SER A 456 8.77 -4.42 4.30
C SER A 456 9.80 -3.46 3.68
N GLY A 457 10.71 -2.96 4.51
CA GLY A 457 11.91 -2.24 4.06
C GLY A 457 13.03 -3.16 3.55
N GLY A 458 12.95 -4.46 3.88
CA GLY A 458 13.76 -5.55 3.32
C GLY A 458 12.99 -6.40 2.32
N SER A 459 13.25 -7.71 2.29
CA SER A 459 12.51 -8.67 1.46
C SER A 459 11.22 -9.15 2.15
N MET A 460 10.15 -9.34 1.37
CA MET A 460 8.91 -9.93 1.86
C MET A 460 8.78 -11.37 1.36
N THR A 461 8.58 -12.32 2.28
CA THR A 461 8.36 -13.74 1.94
C THR A 461 6.97 -14.19 2.38
N VAL A 462 6.21 -14.73 1.44
CA VAL A 462 4.96 -15.46 1.68
C VAL A 462 5.26 -16.95 1.49
N GLY A 463 5.59 -17.64 2.58
CA GLY A 463 6.02 -19.04 2.56
C GLY A 463 4.87 -20.06 2.56
N ALA A 464 3.65 -19.62 2.86
CA ALA A 464 2.44 -20.43 2.91
C ALA A 464 1.21 -19.57 2.60
N SER A 465 0.07 -20.22 2.36
CA SER A 465 -1.16 -19.53 1.92
C SER A 465 -1.62 -18.41 2.88
N ILE A 466 -2.08 -17.30 2.31
CA ILE A 466 -2.74 -16.19 3.01
C ILE A 466 -4.22 -16.15 2.62
N SER A 467 -5.12 -16.05 3.59
CA SER A 467 -6.55 -15.86 3.36
C SER A 467 -7.11 -14.68 4.15
N THR A 468 -7.80 -13.78 3.46
CA THR A 468 -8.49 -12.63 4.02
C THR A 468 -9.94 -12.55 3.50
N ASN A 469 -10.79 -11.79 4.19
CA ASN A 469 -12.15 -11.42 3.74
C ASN A 469 -12.20 -10.02 3.09
N GLY A 470 -11.07 -9.33 3.04
CA GLY A 470 -10.91 -7.97 2.54
C GLY A 470 -9.56 -7.81 1.85
N GLU A 471 -9.17 -6.56 1.62
CA GLU A 471 -7.99 -6.23 0.80
C GLU A 471 -6.69 -6.80 1.37
N VAL A 472 -5.76 -7.12 0.47
CA VAL A 472 -4.37 -7.47 0.79
C VAL A 472 -3.45 -6.48 0.08
N ALA A 473 -2.78 -5.62 0.84
CA ALA A 473 -1.81 -4.66 0.31
C ALA A 473 -0.41 -5.05 0.78
N LEU A 474 0.45 -5.48 -0.16
CA LEU A 474 1.84 -5.82 0.10
C LEU A 474 2.75 -4.77 -0.52
N THR A 475 3.65 -4.21 0.29
CA THR A 475 4.60 -3.18 -0.13
C THR A 475 6.02 -3.60 0.20
N ALA A 476 6.81 -3.95 -0.81
CA ALA A 476 8.21 -4.35 -0.66
C ALA A 476 8.95 -4.19 -1.99
N ASP A 477 10.24 -3.95 -1.88
CA ASP A 477 11.12 -3.85 -3.05
C ASP A 477 11.49 -5.20 -3.66
N ASP A 478 11.30 -6.27 -2.90
CA ASP A 478 11.56 -7.66 -3.25
C ASP A 478 10.48 -8.52 -2.57
N MET A 479 9.76 -9.32 -3.35
CA MET A 479 8.68 -10.17 -2.87
C MET A 479 8.90 -11.59 -3.40
N ALA A 480 8.84 -12.57 -2.51
CA ALA A 480 8.83 -13.98 -2.86
C ALA A 480 7.49 -14.58 -2.47
N ILE A 481 6.63 -14.88 -3.46
CA ILE A 481 5.28 -15.41 -3.24
C ILE A 481 5.29 -16.92 -3.53
N GLY A 482 5.39 -17.72 -2.47
CA GLY A 482 5.54 -19.18 -2.59
C GLY A 482 4.23 -19.97 -2.59
N ASP A 483 3.09 -19.34 -2.27
CA ASP A 483 1.79 -19.99 -2.14
C ASP A 483 0.63 -18.98 -2.32
N THR A 484 -0.60 -19.50 -2.36
CA THR A 484 -1.82 -18.76 -2.70
C THR A 484 -2.12 -17.61 -1.73
N ILE A 485 -2.42 -16.43 -2.27
CA ILE A 485 -3.02 -15.30 -1.55
C ILE A 485 -4.48 -15.16 -2.01
N LEU A 486 -5.42 -15.31 -1.08
CA LEU A 486 -6.86 -15.28 -1.35
C LEU A 486 -7.51 -14.08 -0.65
N ALA A 487 -7.93 -13.08 -1.44
CA ALA A 487 -8.69 -11.91 -0.97
C ALA A 487 -10.20 -11.98 -1.32
N GLY A 488 -10.64 -13.07 -1.94
CA GLY A 488 -12.04 -13.27 -2.31
C GLY A 488 -12.53 -12.22 -3.33
N ALA A 489 -13.49 -11.40 -2.92
CA ALA A 489 -14.06 -10.33 -3.75
C ALA A 489 -13.35 -8.98 -3.62
N ALA A 490 -12.25 -8.91 -2.86
CA ALA A 490 -11.46 -7.71 -2.64
C ALA A 490 -10.23 -7.67 -3.55
N GLU A 491 -9.50 -6.55 -3.53
CA GLU A 491 -8.26 -6.34 -4.29
C GLU A 491 -7.04 -6.95 -3.57
N ILE A 492 -6.11 -7.47 -4.37
CA ILE A 492 -4.71 -7.66 -3.95
C ILE A 492 -3.88 -6.59 -4.64
N THR A 493 -3.13 -5.79 -3.88
CA THR A 493 -2.23 -4.76 -4.42
C THR A 493 -0.79 -5.09 -4.05
N LEU A 494 0.09 -5.16 -5.05
CA LEU A 494 1.53 -5.33 -4.88
C LEU A 494 2.26 -4.08 -5.33
N SER A 495 3.07 -3.46 -4.47
CA SER A 495 3.81 -2.24 -4.84
C SER A 495 5.24 -2.19 -4.27
N PRO A 496 6.17 -1.50 -4.94
CA PRO A 496 7.50 -1.24 -4.40
C PRO A 496 7.47 -0.34 -3.15
N HIS A 497 8.39 -0.56 -2.22
CA HIS A 497 8.56 0.30 -1.04
C HIS A 497 9.33 1.58 -1.39
N THR A 498 10.37 1.47 -2.22
CA THR A 498 11.22 2.57 -2.65
C THR A 498 10.61 3.33 -3.83
N ASP A 499 10.54 4.67 -3.71
CA ASP A 499 10.10 5.55 -4.78
C ASP A 499 10.93 5.39 -6.07
N GLY A 500 10.23 5.27 -7.21
CA GLY A 500 10.85 5.14 -8.53
C GLY A 500 11.49 3.77 -8.79
N ARG A 501 11.33 2.80 -7.88
CA ARG A 501 11.78 1.42 -8.11
C ARG A 501 10.97 0.82 -9.27
N PRO A 502 11.63 0.30 -10.33
CA PRO A 502 10.95 -0.34 -11.46
C PRO A 502 10.33 -1.68 -11.04
N ILE A 503 9.37 -2.14 -11.83
CA ILE A 503 8.67 -3.41 -11.68
C ILE A 503 8.96 -4.26 -12.93
N SER A 504 9.36 -5.51 -12.73
CA SER A 504 9.63 -6.48 -13.79
C SER A 504 8.65 -7.63 -13.67
N LEU A 505 7.81 -7.83 -14.69
CA LEU A 505 6.84 -8.91 -14.74
C LEU A 505 7.32 -10.03 -15.68
N GLY A 506 7.06 -11.27 -15.28
CA GLY A 506 7.38 -12.49 -16.04
C GLY A 506 8.73 -13.14 -15.70
N ILE A 507 9.72 -12.37 -15.22
CA ILE A 507 11.03 -12.91 -14.76
C ILE A 507 11.57 -12.16 -13.54
N GLU A 508 12.45 -12.85 -12.82
CA GLU A 508 13.28 -12.28 -11.76
C GLU A 508 14.39 -11.39 -12.30
N SER A 509 14.37 -10.10 -11.90
CA SER A 509 15.33 -9.08 -12.30
C SER A 509 15.88 -8.32 -11.09
N ALA A 510 17.21 -8.32 -10.95
CA ALA A 510 17.85 -7.62 -9.84
C ALA A 510 17.59 -6.11 -9.92
N GLY A 511 17.24 -5.50 -8.78
CA GLY A 511 17.02 -4.05 -8.70
C GLY A 511 15.64 -3.58 -9.18
N SER A 512 14.69 -4.50 -9.38
CA SER A 512 13.25 -4.23 -9.59
C SER A 512 12.44 -4.96 -8.52
N LEU A 513 11.18 -4.58 -8.29
CA LEU A 513 10.21 -5.54 -7.76
C LEU A 513 9.92 -6.52 -8.90
N SER A 514 10.34 -7.77 -8.75
CA SER A 514 10.17 -8.78 -9.80
C SER A 514 9.12 -9.79 -9.39
N LEU A 515 8.27 -10.17 -10.33
CA LEU A 515 7.21 -11.15 -10.12
C LEU A 515 7.15 -12.05 -11.36
N THR A 516 7.38 -13.34 -11.16
CA THR A 516 7.18 -14.36 -12.18
C THR A 516 5.70 -14.62 -12.44
N ASP A 517 5.38 -15.20 -13.60
CA ASP A 517 4.03 -15.68 -13.90
C ASP A 517 3.49 -16.66 -12.85
N THR A 518 4.36 -17.54 -12.34
CA THR A 518 4.02 -18.50 -11.27
C THR A 518 3.64 -17.79 -9.96
N GLU A 519 4.28 -16.66 -9.63
CA GLU A 519 3.93 -15.89 -8.44
C GLU A 519 2.61 -15.15 -8.62
N LEU A 520 2.36 -14.62 -9.82
CA LEU A 520 1.10 -13.95 -10.16
C LEU A 520 -0.07 -14.94 -10.21
N ASP A 521 0.18 -16.19 -10.59
CA ASP A 521 -0.78 -17.30 -10.53
C ASP A 521 -1.27 -17.61 -9.10
N PHE A 522 -0.50 -17.27 -8.07
CA PHE A 522 -0.91 -17.46 -6.68
C PHE A 522 -1.92 -16.41 -6.19
N LEU A 523 -2.20 -15.37 -6.97
CA LEU A 523 -2.99 -14.22 -6.53
C LEU A 523 -4.46 -14.37 -6.94
N ASN A 524 -5.32 -14.68 -5.96
CA ASN A 524 -6.76 -14.89 -6.16
C ASN A 524 -7.57 -13.72 -5.59
N ALA A 525 -8.00 -12.85 -6.50
CA ALA A 525 -8.76 -11.63 -6.22
C ALA A 525 -9.65 -11.27 -7.42
N THR A 526 -10.62 -10.37 -7.19
CA THR A 526 -11.41 -9.80 -8.31
C THR A 526 -10.57 -8.86 -9.18
N THR A 527 -9.66 -8.14 -8.53
CA THR A 527 -8.70 -7.21 -9.14
C THR A 527 -7.33 -7.48 -8.53
N LEU A 528 -6.33 -7.61 -9.39
CA LEU A 528 -4.93 -7.60 -9.01
C LEU A 528 -4.35 -6.23 -9.41
N GLY A 529 -3.99 -5.43 -8.42
CA GLY A 529 -3.28 -4.15 -8.60
C GLY A 529 -1.78 -4.36 -8.53
N ILE A 530 -1.03 -3.86 -9.52
CA ILE A 530 0.43 -3.87 -9.52
C ILE A 530 0.94 -2.43 -9.70
N GLY A 531 1.79 -2.03 -8.75
CA GLY A 531 2.44 -0.73 -8.72
C GLY A 531 1.60 0.37 -8.09
N SER A 532 2.11 1.58 -8.21
CA SER A 532 1.45 2.82 -7.79
C SER A 532 2.02 4.00 -8.58
N PHE A 533 1.44 5.19 -8.44
CA PHE A 533 2.02 6.42 -9.02
C PHE A 533 3.41 6.80 -8.46
N ARG A 534 3.89 6.09 -7.43
CA ARG A 534 5.23 6.24 -6.86
C ARG A 534 6.24 5.24 -7.46
N SER A 535 5.77 4.23 -8.19
CA SER A 535 6.61 3.22 -8.83
C SER A 535 7.36 3.77 -10.04
N GLY A 536 8.52 3.17 -10.37
CA GLY A 536 9.18 3.34 -11.65
C GLY A 536 8.47 2.57 -12.76
N SER A 537 9.12 2.40 -13.92
CA SER A 537 8.51 1.72 -15.06
C SER A 537 8.04 0.30 -14.74
N ILE A 538 6.94 -0.11 -15.37
CA ILE A 538 6.48 -1.50 -15.37
C ILE A 538 6.93 -2.11 -16.70
N ALA A 539 7.75 -3.14 -16.63
CA ALA A 539 8.28 -3.82 -17.81
C ALA A 539 7.87 -5.29 -17.85
N PHE A 540 7.37 -5.74 -19.00
CA PHE A 540 7.12 -7.15 -19.27
C PHE A 540 8.35 -7.79 -19.89
N SER A 541 8.97 -8.70 -19.14
CA SER A 541 10.19 -9.40 -19.57
C SER A 541 9.93 -10.85 -20.00
N SER A 542 8.72 -11.34 -19.77
CA SER A 542 8.14 -12.56 -20.33
C SER A 542 6.61 -12.45 -20.29
N MET A 543 5.92 -13.36 -20.99
CA MET A 543 4.47 -13.46 -20.94
C MET A 543 3.97 -13.69 -19.51
N VAL A 544 2.87 -13.04 -19.18
CA VAL A 544 2.17 -13.12 -17.89
C VAL A 544 0.69 -13.47 -18.14
N ASN A 545 0.19 -14.49 -17.45
CA ASN A 545 -1.20 -14.93 -17.51
C ASN A 545 -1.67 -15.35 -16.10
N PRO A 546 -2.02 -14.37 -15.24
CA PRO A 546 -2.44 -14.64 -13.88
C PRO A 546 -3.77 -15.42 -13.88
N SER A 547 -3.72 -16.73 -13.65
CA SER A 547 -4.84 -17.65 -13.88
C SER A 547 -6.01 -17.52 -12.89
N MET A 548 -5.79 -16.85 -11.76
CA MET A 548 -6.77 -16.72 -10.67
C MET A 548 -7.40 -15.32 -10.54
N THR A 549 -7.04 -14.37 -11.42
CA THR A 549 -7.67 -13.05 -11.51
C THR A 549 -8.14 -12.76 -12.93
N ASN A 550 -9.29 -12.10 -13.05
CA ASN A 550 -9.82 -11.70 -14.36
C ASN A 550 -9.50 -10.24 -14.71
N THR A 551 -9.14 -9.43 -13.71
CA THR A 551 -8.89 -8.01 -13.86
C THR A 551 -7.49 -7.69 -13.34
N LEU A 552 -6.64 -7.17 -14.21
CA LEU A 552 -5.32 -6.67 -13.88
C LEU A 552 -5.31 -5.15 -14.01
N SER A 553 -4.84 -4.47 -12.97
CA SER A 553 -4.71 -3.02 -12.92
C SER A 553 -3.24 -2.66 -12.71
N LEU A 554 -2.65 -1.98 -13.68
CA LEU A 554 -1.25 -1.57 -13.65
C LEU A 554 -1.18 -0.06 -13.45
N ILE A 555 -0.48 0.37 -12.41
CA ILE A 555 -0.32 1.79 -12.08
C ILE A 555 1.17 2.10 -11.90
N THR A 556 1.68 3.07 -12.64
CA THR A 556 3.07 3.51 -12.53
C THR A 556 3.20 5.03 -12.58
N GLY A 557 4.24 5.55 -11.90
CA GLY A 557 4.68 6.93 -12.03
C GLY A 557 5.53 7.21 -13.29
N ASP A 558 5.75 6.19 -14.14
CA ASP A 558 6.62 6.26 -15.33
C ASP A 558 5.95 5.60 -16.57
N GLU A 559 6.65 4.74 -17.32
CA GLU A 559 6.14 4.05 -18.52
C GLU A 559 5.74 2.58 -18.26
N ILE A 560 4.84 2.05 -19.09
CA ILE A 560 4.53 0.61 -19.18
C ILE A 560 5.05 0.10 -20.53
N VAL A 561 5.97 -0.86 -20.53
CA VAL A 561 6.72 -1.27 -21.73
C VAL A 561 6.83 -2.79 -21.90
N ASP A 562 6.73 -3.24 -23.14
CA ASP A 562 7.24 -4.53 -23.59
C ASP A 562 8.78 -4.50 -23.67
N ASN A 563 9.43 -5.40 -22.92
CA ASN A 563 10.87 -5.63 -22.97
C ASN A 563 11.25 -7.01 -23.54
N ASN A 564 10.27 -7.89 -23.80
CA ASN A 564 10.52 -9.23 -24.32
C ASN A 564 10.47 -9.25 -25.86
N ASN A 565 9.67 -8.37 -26.48
CA ASN A 565 9.58 -8.16 -27.93
C ASN A 565 9.23 -9.44 -28.72
N VAL A 566 8.54 -10.41 -28.08
CA VAL A 566 8.15 -11.71 -28.65
C VAL A 566 6.76 -12.13 -28.16
N GLY A 567 5.76 -12.05 -29.05
CA GLY A 567 4.40 -12.50 -28.75
C GLY A 567 3.69 -11.56 -27.79
N PHE A 568 2.53 -11.96 -27.28
CA PHE A 568 1.78 -11.13 -26.34
C PHE A 568 2.39 -11.17 -24.93
N ASP A 569 2.43 -10.02 -24.27
CA ASP A 569 2.99 -9.81 -22.94
C ASP A 569 2.05 -10.26 -21.83
N ILE A 570 0.75 -10.10 -22.03
CA ILE A 570 -0.26 -10.25 -20.99
C ILE A 570 -1.51 -10.94 -21.51
N GLN A 571 -2.03 -11.90 -20.74
CA GLN A 571 -3.31 -12.55 -21.01
C GLN A 571 -4.23 -12.47 -19.79
N VAL A 572 -5.28 -11.64 -19.89
CA VAL A 572 -6.32 -11.46 -18.85
C VAL A 572 -7.64 -11.06 -19.50
N SER A 573 -8.77 -11.18 -18.81
CA SER A 573 -10.05 -10.73 -19.40
C SER A 573 -10.17 -9.20 -19.46
N ASN A 574 -9.81 -8.51 -18.38
CA ASN A 574 -9.92 -7.07 -18.27
C ASN A 574 -8.57 -6.46 -17.85
N LEU A 575 -8.12 -5.44 -18.58
CA LEU A 575 -6.85 -4.77 -18.34
C LEU A 575 -7.04 -3.26 -18.17
N ALA A 576 -6.61 -2.73 -17.03
CA ALA A 576 -6.51 -1.31 -16.75
C ALA A 576 -5.04 -0.88 -16.70
N LEU A 577 -4.70 0.17 -17.45
CA LEU A 577 -3.33 0.68 -17.58
C LEU A 577 -3.29 2.16 -17.22
N GLN A 578 -2.44 2.55 -16.26
CA GLN A 578 -2.24 3.94 -15.87
C GLN A 578 -0.74 4.26 -15.79
N ALA A 579 -0.31 5.19 -16.65
CA ALA A 579 1.08 5.59 -16.78
C ALA A 579 1.25 7.11 -16.93
N VAL A 580 2.48 7.56 -16.74
CA VAL A 580 2.87 8.97 -16.88
C VAL A 580 3.61 9.20 -18.20
N ASN A 581 4.46 8.27 -18.63
CA ASN A 581 5.41 8.46 -19.74
C ASN A 581 5.23 7.53 -20.95
N GLY A 582 4.09 6.87 -21.07
CA GLY A 582 3.75 6.02 -22.22
C GLY A 582 3.29 4.63 -21.82
N ILE A 583 2.60 3.98 -22.75
CA ILE A 583 2.08 2.62 -22.64
C ILE A 583 2.35 1.94 -23.97
N GLY A 584 3.09 0.83 -23.98
CA GLY A 584 3.39 0.02 -25.16
C GLY A 584 3.37 -1.45 -24.79
N LEU A 585 2.38 -2.20 -25.27
CA LEU A 585 2.21 -3.62 -24.95
C LEU A 585 1.59 -4.41 -26.10
N ASP A 586 1.96 -5.68 -26.17
CA ASP A 586 1.26 -6.71 -26.92
C ASP A 586 0.33 -7.48 -25.95
N THR A 587 -0.95 -7.62 -26.25
CA THR A 587 -1.96 -8.13 -25.30
C THR A 587 -2.78 -9.28 -25.87
N GLU A 588 -3.32 -10.13 -24.99
CA GLU A 588 -4.43 -11.04 -25.25
C GLU A 588 -5.56 -10.79 -24.22
N VAL A 589 -6.40 -9.78 -24.47
CA VAL A 589 -7.44 -9.29 -23.55
C VAL A 589 -8.80 -9.03 -24.21
N THR A 590 -9.87 -9.12 -23.41
CA THR A 590 -11.23 -8.83 -23.90
C THR A 590 -11.61 -7.36 -23.73
N THR A 591 -11.36 -6.77 -22.56
CA THR A 591 -11.69 -5.36 -22.26
C THR A 591 -10.45 -4.61 -21.80
N LEU A 592 -10.23 -3.44 -22.38
CA LEU A 592 -9.08 -2.59 -22.11
C LEU A 592 -9.52 -1.16 -21.74
N ALA A 593 -8.84 -0.58 -20.75
CA ALA A 593 -8.87 0.83 -20.47
C ALA A 593 -7.45 1.35 -20.19
N ALA A 594 -7.10 2.53 -20.71
CA ALA A 594 -5.74 3.05 -20.60
C ALA A 594 -5.71 4.57 -20.38
N LEU A 595 -4.82 5.04 -19.50
CA LEU A 595 -4.59 6.45 -19.23
C LEU A 595 -3.09 6.77 -19.24
N ASN A 596 -2.70 7.71 -20.09
CA ASN A 596 -1.34 8.26 -20.13
C ASN A 596 -1.37 9.78 -19.99
N THR A 597 -0.58 10.34 -19.08
CA THR A 597 -0.83 11.71 -18.59
C THR A 597 0.20 12.78 -18.96
N PHE A 598 1.49 12.46 -19.15
CA PHE A 598 2.56 13.47 -19.32
C PHE A 598 3.30 13.38 -20.65
N SER A 599 3.92 12.24 -20.95
CA SER A 599 4.71 12.01 -22.18
C SER A 599 4.48 10.61 -22.77
N GLY A 600 5.04 10.31 -23.95
CA GLY A 600 4.85 9.00 -24.59
C GLY A 600 3.52 8.84 -25.35
N ALA A 601 3.36 7.70 -26.02
CA ALA A 601 2.16 7.29 -26.74
C ALA A 601 1.44 6.15 -25.99
N ILE A 602 0.22 5.83 -26.41
CA ILE A 602 -0.44 4.58 -26.04
C ILE A 602 -0.44 3.70 -27.30
N GLN A 603 0.27 2.57 -27.25
CA GLN A 603 0.39 1.59 -28.33
C GLN A 603 -0.01 0.23 -27.79
N ILE A 604 -1.08 -0.34 -28.34
CA ILE A 604 -1.61 -1.62 -27.90
C ILE A 604 -1.82 -2.49 -29.12
N GLU A 605 -1.17 -3.65 -29.13
CA GLU A 605 -1.33 -4.66 -30.17
C GLU A 605 -1.97 -5.91 -29.55
N GLU A 606 -3.24 -6.14 -29.85
CA GLU A 606 -4.01 -7.25 -29.31
C GLU A 606 -3.95 -8.46 -30.25
N THR A 607 -3.65 -9.66 -29.75
CA THR A 607 -3.60 -10.91 -30.52
C THR A 607 -4.66 -11.89 -30.00
N VAL A 608 -5.77 -12.10 -30.71
CA VAL A 608 -6.93 -12.83 -30.15
C VAL A 608 -7.03 -14.29 -30.62
N ALA A 609 -7.28 -15.21 -29.69
CA ALA A 609 -7.72 -16.59 -29.99
C ALA A 609 -9.26 -16.78 -30.19
N ALA A 610 -10.14 -15.87 -29.71
CA ALA A 610 -11.56 -15.74 -30.11
C ALA A 610 -12.27 -14.54 -29.43
N GLY A 611 -12.73 -13.50 -30.17
CA GLY A 611 -13.77 -12.57 -29.66
C GLY A 611 -13.65 -11.07 -29.97
N GLY A 612 -12.43 -10.55 -30.19
CA GLY A 612 -12.15 -9.11 -30.39
C GLY A 612 -11.88 -8.32 -29.10
N LEU A 613 -11.37 -7.10 -29.27
CA LEU A 613 -11.01 -6.15 -28.21
C LEU A 613 -12.12 -5.14 -27.97
N ILE A 614 -12.46 -4.89 -26.70
CA ILE A 614 -13.38 -3.85 -26.27
C ILE A 614 -12.60 -2.74 -25.58
N VAL A 615 -12.63 -1.52 -26.12
CA VAL A 615 -12.28 -0.32 -25.36
C VAL A 615 -13.46 0.02 -24.46
N GLY A 616 -13.24 -0.10 -23.15
CA GLY A 616 -14.30 -0.03 -22.14
C GLY A 616 -13.85 0.63 -20.85
N SER A 617 -14.54 0.30 -19.76
CA SER A 617 -14.17 0.72 -18.41
C SER A 617 -13.63 -0.48 -17.63
N VAL A 618 -12.43 -0.35 -17.06
CA VAL A 618 -11.78 -1.39 -16.26
C VAL A 618 -11.19 -0.74 -15.02
N ASP A 619 -11.54 -1.27 -13.84
CA ASP A 619 -10.99 -0.85 -12.55
C ASP A 619 -10.96 0.69 -12.33
N GLY A 620 -12.06 1.37 -12.66
CA GLY A 620 -12.16 2.83 -12.53
C GLY A 620 -11.45 3.64 -13.62
N VAL A 621 -10.63 3.03 -14.48
CA VAL A 621 -10.11 3.63 -15.71
C VAL A 621 -11.18 3.53 -16.81
N VAL A 622 -11.41 4.62 -17.53
CA VAL A 622 -12.49 4.74 -18.51
C VAL A 622 -11.92 5.08 -19.88
N GLY A 623 -12.16 4.19 -20.85
CA GLY A 623 -11.75 4.35 -22.24
C GLY A 623 -10.23 4.36 -22.42
N VAL A 624 -9.77 4.96 -23.52
CA VAL A 624 -8.34 5.14 -23.80
C VAL A 624 -8.04 6.63 -23.92
N ARG A 625 -7.27 7.18 -22.98
CA ARG A 625 -7.04 8.61 -22.87
C ARG A 625 -5.55 8.91 -22.81
N ASN A 626 -5.02 9.47 -23.88
CA ASN A 626 -3.68 10.05 -23.90
C ASN A 626 -3.76 11.57 -23.76
N THR A 627 -3.53 12.07 -22.55
CA THR A 627 -3.46 13.51 -22.27
C THR A 627 -2.03 14.07 -22.35
N ALA A 628 -1.06 13.23 -22.73
CA ALA A 628 0.33 13.62 -22.85
C ALA A 628 0.50 14.76 -23.87
N ILE A 629 1.39 15.69 -23.54
CA ILE A 629 1.79 16.78 -24.42
C ILE A 629 3.24 16.51 -24.82
N ALA A 630 3.43 16.08 -26.06
CA ALA A 630 4.72 15.73 -26.61
C ALA A 630 5.65 16.96 -26.67
N SER A 631 6.86 16.83 -26.14
CA SER A 631 7.95 17.81 -26.33
C SER A 631 8.68 17.62 -27.68
N SER A 632 8.48 16.48 -28.35
CA SER A 632 9.04 16.11 -29.65
C SER A 632 8.14 15.07 -30.35
N PRO A 633 7.97 15.11 -31.68
CA PRO A 633 7.00 14.28 -32.39
C PRO A 633 7.48 12.84 -32.64
N PRO A 634 6.72 11.81 -32.21
CA PRO A 634 6.32 10.68 -33.05
C PRO A 634 5.07 11.05 -33.88
N THR A 635 4.70 10.25 -34.88
CA THR A 635 3.51 10.48 -35.73
C THR A 635 2.20 10.04 -35.06
N LEU A 636 2.24 9.05 -34.16
CA LEU A 636 1.06 8.48 -33.48
C LEU A 636 1.03 8.85 -31.99
N GLY A 637 -0.17 9.17 -31.50
CA GLY A 637 -0.47 9.45 -30.08
C GLY A 637 -1.22 8.30 -29.40
N VAL A 638 -2.17 7.71 -30.11
CA VAL A 638 -2.87 6.47 -29.71
C VAL A 638 -2.87 5.53 -30.91
N GLN A 639 -2.49 4.29 -30.68
CA GLN A 639 -2.49 3.19 -31.65
C GLN A 639 -3.10 1.98 -30.97
N ILE A 640 -4.18 1.45 -31.53
CA ILE A 640 -4.83 0.23 -31.06
C ILE A 640 -5.04 -0.66 -32.27
N GLU A 641 -4.40 -1.82 -32.26
CA GLU A 641 -4.44 -2.78 -33.35
C GLU A 641 -4.93 -4.13 -32.80
N THR A 642 -5.80 -4.80 -33.54
CA THR A 642 -6.21 -6.17 -33.22
C THR A 642 -5.77 -7.09 -34.36
N ASN A 643 -4.88 -8.03 -34.06
CA ASN A 643 -4.52 -9.17 -34.88
C ASN A 643 -5.60 -10.25 -34.69
N ASP A 644 -6.32 -10.60 -35.75
CA ASP A 644 -7.37 -11.63 -35.75
C ASP A 644 -8.63 -11.34 -34.91
N GLY A 645 -8.93 -10.05 -34.63
CA GLY A 645 -10.03 -9.61 -33.75
C GLY A 645 -11.00 -8.58 -34.36
N HIS A 646 -12.15 -8.39 -33.70
CA HIS A 646 -12.98 -7.19 -33.87
C HIS A 646 -12.44 -6.08 -32.95
N LEU A 647 -12.69 -4.81 -33.28
CA LEU A 647 -12.41 -3.69 -32.37
C LEU A 647 -13.72 -2.96 -32.05
N ILE A 648 -14.11 -2.96 -30.78
CA ILE A 648 -15.36 -2.35 -30.29
C ILE A 648 -15.01 -1.21 -29.34
N VAL A 649 -15.44 0.00 -29.67
CA VAL A 649 -15.22 1.20 -28.86
C VAL A 649 -16.51 1.56 -28.13
N ASN A 650 -16.60 1.18 -26.85
CA ASN A 650 -17.76 1.46 -26.00
C ASN A 650 -17.55 2.66 -25.07
N GLU A 651 -16.30 3.06 -24.84
CA GLU A 651 -15.91 4.23 -24.07
C GLU A 651 -14.98 5.12 -24.90
N ASP A 652 -14.90 6.40 -24.54
CA ASP A 652 -14.22 7.41 -25.34
C ASP A 652 -12.74 7.08 -25.58
N ILE A 653 -12.27 7.34 -26.80
CA ILE A 653 -10.84 7.40 -27.14
C ILE A 653 -10.47 8.87 -27.31
N PHE A 654 -9.58 9.37 -26.45
CA PHE A 654 -9.13 10.76 -26.48
C PHE A 654 -7.62 10.84 -26.63
N ASN A 655 -7.17 11.67 -27.56
CA ASN A 655 -5.76 11.98 -27.75
C ASN A 655 -5.53 13.50 -27.83
N GLN A 656 -4.66 14.03 -26.96
CA GLN A 656 -4.41 15.46 -26.86
C GLN A 656 -3.55 16.00 -28.02
N GLN A 657 -2.60 15.22 -28.53
CA GLN A 657 -1.69 15.58 -29.61
C GLN A 657 -1.30 14.37 -30.47
N ARG A 658 -1.03 14.61 -31.77
CA ARG A 658 -0.67 13.58 -32.78
C ARG A 658 -1.88 12.76 -33.25
N ASN A 659 -1.65 11.70 -34.00
CA ASN A 659 -2.72 10.96 -34.66
C ASN A 659 -3.27 9.82 -33.80
N ILE A 660 -4.52 9.44 -34.07
CA ILE A 660 -5.11 8.19 -33.61
C ILE A 660 -5.10 7.20 -34.77
N LEU A 661 -4.60 6.00 -34.54
CA LEU A 661 -4.65 4.86 -35.46
C LEU A 661 -5.43 3.72 -34.81
N LEU A 662 -6.51 3.28 -35.44
CA LEU A 662 -7.32 2.14 -35.00
C LEU A 662 -7.39 1.13 -36.13
N VAL A 663 -6.99 -0.11 -35.85
CA VAL A 663 -6.89 -1.14 -36.87
C VAL A 663 -7.55 -2.43 -36.39
N ALA A 664 -8.50 -2.93 -37.17
CA ALA A 664 -9.04 -4.28 -37.03
C ALA A 664 -8.53 -5.13 -38.20
N GLN A 665 -7.39 -5.82 -38.01
CA GLN A 665 -6.66 -6.53 -39.07
C GLN A 665 -7.16 -7.97 -39.29
N GLU A 666 -6.99 -8.44 -40.53
CA GLU A 666 -6.98 -9.87 -40.86
C GLU A 666 -5.59 -10.48 -40.57
N GLY A 667 -5.50 -11.53 -39.74
CA GLY A 667 -4.24 -12.23 -39.54
C GLY A 667 -3.84 -13.09 -40.75
N GLU A 668 -2.53 -13.27 -40.91
CA GLU A 668 -1.90 -13.99 -42.00
C GLU A 668 -2.46 -15.43 -42.16
N GLY A 669 -3.29 -15.66 -43.18
CA GLY A 669 -3.63 -17.00 -43.68
C GLY A 669 -4.93 -17.64 -43.18
N MET A 670 -5.83 -16.89 -42.51
CA MET A 670 -7.18 -17.36 -42.17
C MET A 670 -8.27 -16.56 -42.88
N ASP A 671 -8.86 -17.14 -43.94
CA ASP A 671 -10.08 -16.63 -44.58
C ASP A 671 -11.29 -16.93 -43.69
N LEU A 672 -11.53 -16.08 -42.67
CA LEU A 672 -12.60 -16.25 -41.69
C LEU A 672 -13.29 -14.92 -41.33
N GLY A 673 -13.96 -14.32 -42.32
CA GLY A 673 -15.05 -13.37 -42.14
C GLY A 673 -14.66 -11.91 -41.86
N ASP A 674 -15.54 -11.00 -42.27
CA ASP A 674 -15.36 -9.56 -42.16
C ASP A 674 -15.06 -9.12 -40.72
N ARG A 675 -13.82 -8.69 -40.49
CA ARG A 675 -13.43 -8.06 -39.23
C ARG A 675 -14.14 -6.71 -39.12
N THR A 676 -14.71 -6.47 -37.96
CA THR A 676 -15.63 -5.34 -37.72
C THR A 676 -15.00 -4.37 -36.75
N PHE A 677 -14.97 -3.11 -37.14
CA PHE A 677 -14.82 -1.99 -36.23
C PHE A 677 -16.21 -1.49 -35.82
N THR A 678 -16.47 -1.36 -34.53
CA THR A 678 -17.73 -0.81 -34.02
C THR A 678 -17.44 0.38 -33.13
N ASN A 679 -17.98 1.55 -33.47
CA ASN A 679 -17.86 2.75 -32.64
C ASN A 679 -19.19 3.11 -31.97
N ASN A 680 -19.22 3.09 -30.65
CA ASN A 680 -20.36 3.47 -29.81
C ASN A 680 -20.07 4.70 -28.95
N ALA A 681 -18.87 5.29 -29.03
CA ALA A 681 -18.41 6.39 -28.17
C ALA A 681 -17.66 7.48 -28.96
N ASN A 682 -17.13 8.50 -28.28
CA ASN A 682 -16.40 9.57 -28.96
C ASN A 682 -14.94 9.18 -29.18
N ILE A 683 -14.47 9.37 -30.42
CA ILE A 683 -13.07 9.24 -30.81
C ILE A 683 -12.60 10.63 -31.19
N THR A 684 -11.71 11.22 -30.40
CA THR A 684 -11.28 12.61 -30.58
C THR A 684 -9.77 12.73 -30.55
N SER A 685 -9.19 13.22 -31.66
CA SER A 685 -7.84 13.76 -31.66
C SER A 685 -7.89 15.28 -31.69
N ALA A 686 -7.23 15.94 -30.73
CA ALA A 686 -7.50 17.35 -30.43
C ALA A 686 -6.50 18.35 -31.06
N SER A 687 -5.36 17.92 -31.60
CA SER A 687 -4.39 18.87 -32.17
C SER A 687 -4.81 19.35 -33.56
N SER A 688 -4.48 20.59 -33.90
CA SER A 688 -4.91 21.25 -35.15
C SER A 688 -4.45 20.52 -36.42
N ASP A 689 -3.39 19.72 -36.31
CA ASP A 689 -2.77 18.92 -37.37
C ASP A 689 -3.00 17.41 -37.19
N SER A 690 -3.86 17.03 -36.24
CA SER A 690 -4.09 15.61 -35.95
C SER A 690 -5.08 14.97 -36.89
N GLN A 691 -4.85 13.67 -37.10
CA GLN A 691 -5.67 12.81 -37.91
C GLN A 691 -6.23 11.66 -37.08
N VAL A 692 -7.38 11.14 -37.48
CA VAL A 692 -7.91 9.85 -37.03
C VAL A 692 -7.97 8.92 -38.23
N LEU A 693 -7.24 7.81 -38.18
CA LEU A 693 -7.26 6.77 -39.20
C LEU A 693 -7.89 5.49 -38.63
N ILE A 694 -8.91 5.00 -39.31
CA ILE A 694 -9.59 3.74 -38.99
C ILE A 694 -9.46 2.80 -40.19
N GLN A 695 -8.96 1.60 -39.92
CA GLN A 695 -8.76 0.53 -40.88
C GLN A 695 -9.59 -0.69 -40.46
N ALA A 696 -10.61 -1.04 -41.25
CA ALA A 696 -11.43 -2.23 -41.05
C ALA A 696 -12.19 -2.58 -42.33
N ASN A 697 -12.49 -3.86 -42.51
CA ASN A 697 -13.27 -4.30 -43.67
C ASN A 697 -14.76 -3.97 -43.52
N ASN A 698 -15.30 -4.01 -42.31
CA ASN A 698 -16.65 -3.56 -41.98
C ASN A 698 -16.60 -2.53 -40.84
N MET A 699 -17.40 -1.48 -40.94
CA MET A 699 -17.47 -0.43 -39.93
C MET A 699 -18.91 -0.16 -39.54
N THR A 700 -19.23 -0.37 -38.26
CA THR A 700 -20.51 0.04 -37.68
C THR A 700 -20.31 1.29 -36.85
N LEU A 701 -20.80 2.44 -37.33
CA LEU A 701 -20.66 3.74 -36.64
C LEU A 701 -21.99 4.16 -36.02
N SER A 702 -22.15 3.93 -34.72
CA SER A 702 -23.44 4.11 -34.04
C SER A 702 -23.86 5.58 -33.94
N VAL A 703 -25.14 5.83 -34.15
CA VAL A 703 -25.76 7.16 -34.01
C VAL A 703 -25.57 7.68 -32.58
N GLY A 704 -24.99 8.88 -32.45
CA GLY A 704 -24.68 9.52 -31.17
C GLY A 704 -23.22 9.34 -30.72
N SER A 705 -22.46 8.48 -31.40
CA SER A 705 -20.99 8.50 -31.36
C SER A 705 -20.44 9.64 -32.21
N THR A 706 -19.18 10.02 -32.01
CA THR A 706 -18.50 11.00 -32.86
C THR A 706 -17.08 10.54 -33.19
N ILE A 707 -16.63 10.82 -34.42
CA ILE A 707 -15.22 10.68 -34.81
C ILE A 707 -14.73 12.05 -35.24
N SER A 708 -13.78 12.62 -34.51
CA SER A 708 -13.33 13.99 -34.74
C SER A 708 -11.82 14.17 -34.76
N ALA A 709 -11.36 14.85 -35.80
CA ALA A 709 -10.00 15.30 -36.00
C ALA A 709 -10.00 16.64 -36.74
N PRO A 710 -9.23 17.65 -36.32
CA PRO A 710 -9.17 18.95 -37.01
C PRO A 710 -8.64 18.89 -38.45
N ASP A 711 -7.64 18.05 -38.75
CA ASP A 711 -7.01 17.98 -40.08
C ASP A 711 -7.69 16.95 -40.99
N ARG A 712 -7.72 15.68 -40.58
CA ARG A 712 -8.27 14.61 -41.43
C ARG A 712 -8.86 13.45 -40.63
N VAL A 713 -10.01 12.96 -41.06
CA VAL A 713 -10.52 11.64 -40.66
C VAL A 713 -10.44 10.72 -41.88
N ILE A 714 -9.85 9.54 -41.73
CA ILE A 714 -9.66 8.57 -42.80
C ILE A 714 -10.40 7.28 -42.43
N LEU A 715 -11.34 6.87 -43.27
CA LEU A 715 -12.03 5.59 -43.17
C LEU A 715 -11.63 4.74 -44.38
N GLN A 716 -10.97 3.61 -44.16
CA GLN A 716 -10.53 2.74 -45.24
C GLN A 716 -10.67 1.26 -44.91
N SER A 717 -10.79 0.44 -45.95
CA SER A 717 -10.66 -1.01 -45.85
C SER A 717 -9.25 -1.39 -45.38
N ASP A 718 -9.10 -2.57 -44.78
CA ASP A 718 -7.79 -3.06 -44.33
C ASP A 718 -6.81 -3.23 -45.52
N PRO A 719 -5.66 -2.50 -45.54
CA PRO A 719 -4.67 -2.65 -46.60
C PRO A 719 -3.94 -4.00 -46.62
N ALA A 720 -3.95 -4.73 -45.51
CA ALA A 720 -3.33 -6.04 -45.37
C ALA A 720 -4.24 -7.19 -45.86
N ALA A 721 -5.52 -6.91 -46.12
CA ALA A 721 -6.48 -7.90 -46.58
C ALA A 721 -6.03 -8.56 -47.90
N ILE A 722 -6.23 -9.88 -48.01
CA ILE A 722 -5.83 -10.67 -49.19
C ILE A 722 -6.69 -10.31 -50.42
N THR A 723 -7.88 -9.76 -50.20
CA THR A 723 -8.83 -9.37 -51.26
C THR A 723 -8.85 -7.85 -51.40
N ILE A 724 -8.96 -7.35 -52.63
CA ILE A 724 -9.11 -5.91 -52.89
C ILE A 724 -10.38 -5.40 -52.20
N GLY A 725 -10.24 -4.48 -51.24
CA GLY A 725 -11.35 -3.93 -50.48
C GLY A 725 -12.24 -3.01 -51.32
N PHE A 726 -13.43 -3.47 -51.69
CA PHE A 726 -14.46 -2.65 -52.32
C PHE A 726 -15.12 -1.75 -51.27
N ILE A 727 -15.69 -0.63 -51.70
CA ILE A 727 -16.41 0.29 -50.81
C ILE A 727 -17.82 0.53 -51.36
N ASN A 728 -18.84 0.33 -50.51
CA ASN A 728 -20.22 0.68 -50.78
C ASN A 728 -20.57 1.96 -50.01
N LEU A 729 -20.59 3.09 -50.73
CA LEU A 729 -20.95 4.37 -50.15
C LEU A 729 -22.47 4.56 -50.17
N GLY A 730 -23.10 4.82 -49.03
CA GLY A 730 -24.55 4.92 -48.87
C GLY A 730 -25.27 3.57 -48.75
N GLY A 731 -24.55 2.48 -48.45
CA GLY A 731 -25.12 1.14 -48.30
C GLY A 731 -24.50 0.35 -47.14
N ASP A 732 -25.19 -0.70 -46.71
CA ASP A 732 -24.77 -1.55 -45.59
C ASP A 732 -23.46 -2.30 -45.89
N ASP A 733 -22.78 -2.70 -44.82
CA ASP A 733 -21.63 -3.61 -44.85
C ASP A 733 -21.93 -4.93 -45.59
N GLY A 734 -20.92 -5.49 -46.24
CA GLY A 734 -21.01 -6.80 -46.87
C GLY A 734 -19.67 -7.51 -46.93
N ASN A 735 -19.68 -8.80 -47.28
CA ASN A 735 -18.45 -9.61 -47.34
C ASN A 735 -17.32 -8.92 -48.12
N ASN A 736 -16.20 -8.68 -47.42
CA ASN A 736 -14.98 -8.04 -47.91
C ASN A 736 -15.25 -6.66 -48.57
N THR A 737 -16.29 -5.95 -48.12
CA THR A 737 -16.73 -4.67 -48.67
C THR A 737 -17.10 -3.70 -47.54
N LEU A 738 -16.38 -2.60 -47.45
CA LEU A 738 -16.66 -1.54 -46.48
C LEU A 738 -17.96 -0.84 -46.85
N GLY A 739 -19.00 -1.03 -46.05
CA GLY A 739 -20.26 -0.29 -46.15
C GLY A 739 -20.20 0.96 -45.27
N LEU A 740 -20.64 2.08 -45.80
CA LEU A 740 -20.77 3.33 -45.04
C LEU A 740 -22.07 4.02 -45.43
N THR A 741 -23.09 3.90 -44.59
CA THR A 741 -24.35 4.62 -44.78
C THR A 741 -24.18 6.11 -44.50
N ASP A 742 -25.06 6.96 -45.03
CA ASP A 742 -25.04 8.40 -44.76
C ASP A 742 -25.11 8.72 -43.25
N GLN A 743 -25.93 7.95 -42.52
CA GLN A 743 -26.07 8.06 -41.07
C GLN A 743 -24.77 7.73 -40.31
N GLU A 744 -23.96 6.81 -40.82
CA GLU A 744 -22.66 6.48 -40.24
C GLU A 744 -21.64 7.59 -40.53
N ILE A 745 -21.62 8.10 -41.76
CA ILE A 745 -20.74 9.20 -42.17
C ILE A 745 -21.07 10.48 -41.39
N ASP A 746 -22.34 10.73 -41.04
CA ASP A 746 -22.79 11.86 -40.22
C ASP A 746 -22.20 11.87 -38.78
N THR A 747 -21.69 10.73 -38.30
CA THR A 747 -20.97 10.65 -37.01
C THR A 747 -19.57 11.26 -37.09
N VAL A 748 -19.03 11.46 -38.29
CA VAL A 748 -17.73 12.10 -38.49
C VAL A 748 -17.86 13.61 -38.42
N THR A 749 -16.97 14.27 -37.69
CA THR A 749 -16.89 15.72 -37.56
C THR A 749 -15.46 16.20 -37.78
N THR A 750 -15.21 16.86 -38.90
CA THR A 750 -13.88 17.43 -39.22
C THR A 750 -14.00 18.77 -39.94
N ALA A 751 -13.14 19.71 -39.56
CA ALA A 751 -13.01 20.99 -40.24
C ALA A 751 -12.09 20.93 -41.46
N GLY A 752 -11.32 19.84 -41.60
CA GLY A 752 -10.47 19.58 -42.76
C GLY A 752 -11.14 18.62 -43.73
N VAL A 753 -10.62 17.39 -43.81
CA VAL A 753 -11.01 16.41 -44.83
C VAL A 753 -11.54 15.12 -44.21
N LEU A 754 -12.70 14.65 -44.67
CA LEU A 754 -13.07 13.24 -44.53
C LEU A 754 -12.61 12.50 -45.77
N GLN A 755 -11.64 11.62 -45.62
CA GLN A 755 -11.18 10.72 -46.67
C GLN A 755 -11.85 9.35 -46.52
N ILE A 756 -12.40 8.85 -47.62
CA ILE A 756 -12.93 7.49 -47.72
C ILE A 756 -12.15 6.72 -48.78
N GLY A 757 -11.56 5.60 -48.35
CA GLY A 757 -10.69 4.77 -49.17
C GLY A 757 -9.26 5.30 -49.31
N TYR A 758 -8.48 4.57 -50.10
CA TYR A 758 -7.08 4.89 -50.42
C TYR A 758 -6.72 4.36 -51.81
N SER A 759 -5.54 4.73 -52.31
CA SER A 759 -5.05 4.31 -53.64
C SER A 759 -4.95 2.79 -53.88
N GLY A 760 -5.04 1.95 -52.84
CA GLY A 760 -5.12 0.49 -52.96
C GLY A 760 -6.54 -0.08 -52.86
N SER A 761 -7.55 0.73 -52.51
CA SER A 761 -8.95 0.30 -52.49
C SER A 761 -9.43 -0.11 -53.89
N GLY A 762 -10.38 -1.05 -53.91
CA GLY A 762 -11.17 -1.39 -55.09
C GLY A 762 -12.19 -0.31 -55.43
N ASP A 763 -13.12 -0.63 -56.32
CA ASP A 763 -14.15 0.32 -56.75
C ASP A 763 -14.93 0.88 -55.55
N ILE A 764 -15.14 2.20 -55.56
CA ILE A 764 -16.12 2.86 -54.69
C ILE A 764 -17.44 2.88 -55.45
N THR A 765 -18.48 2.26 -54.92
CA THR A 765 -19.81 2.21 -55.55
C THR A 765 -20.80 2.98 -54.70
N THR A 766 -21.52 3.94 -55.30
CA THR A 766 -22.63 4.64 -54.64
C THR A 766 -23.85 3.70 -54.57
N LYS A 767 -24.45 3.56 -53.40
CA LYS A 767 -25.61 2.67 -53.12
C LYS A 767 -26.80 3.43 -52.53
N GLY A 768 -26.56 4.65 -52.08
CA GLY A 768 -27.53 5.62 -51.62
C GLY A 768 -26.93 7.02 -51.68
N GLU A 769 -27.76 8.04 -51.50
CA GLU A 769 -27.32 9.44 -51.37
C GLU A 769 -26.44 9.63 -50.13
N ILE A 770 -25.42 10.47 -50.25
CA ILE A 770 -24.46 10.83 -49.22
C ILE A 770 -24.40 12.34 -49.07
N SER A 771 -24.71 12.82 -47.87
CA SER A 771 -24.86 14.23 -47.53
C SER A 771 -24.31 14.54 -46.13
N PRO A 772 -23.01 14.30 -45.87
CA PRO A 772 -22.43 14.44 -44.54
C PRO A 772 -22.59 15.86 -43.98
N ALA A 773 -23.26 15.98 -42.83
CA ALA A 773 -23.63 17.27 -42.26
C ALA A 773 -22.47 18.04 -41.60
N ASN A 774 -21.40 17.35 -41.20
CA ASN A 774 -20.34 17.87 -40.33
C ASN A 774 -18.93 17.79 -40.94
N VAL A 775 -18.86 17.76 -42.27
CA VAL A 775 -17.61 17.62 -43.04
C VAL A 775 -17.48 18.79 -44.02
N THR A 776 -16.33 19.45 -44.03
CA THR A 776 -16.06 20.57 -44.96
C THR A 776 -15.69 20.09 -46.36
N THR A 777 -14.88 19.04 -46.44
CA THR A 777 -14.42 18.43 -47.70
C THR A 777 -14.49 16.92 -47.62
N LEU A 778 -15.19 16.32 -48.57
CA LEU A 778 -15.20 14.87 -48.77
C LEU A 778 -14.18 14.50 -49.84
N ASP A 779 -13.30 13.55 -49.54
CA ASP A 779 -12.27 13.04 -50.44
C ASP A 779 -12.46 11.55 -50.66
N LEU A 780 -12.77 11.17 -51.89
CA LEU A 780 -12.95 9.78 -52.30
C LEU A 780 -11.68 9.30 -53.01
N GLU A 781 -10.91 8.42 -52.37
CA GLU A 781 -9.68 7.88 -52.93
C GLU A 781 -9.80 6.38 -53.22
N THR A 782 -9.50 5.97 -54.45
CA THR A 782 -9.59 4.57 -54.89
C THR A 782 -8.56 4.22 -55.96
N GLY A 783 -8.01 3.00 -55.85
CA GLY A 783 -7.25 2.34 -56.93
C GLY A 783 -8.13 1.74 -58.03
N GLY A 784 -9.45 1.71 -57.80
CA GLY A 784 -10.49 1.29 -58.73
C GLY A 784 -11.17 2.48 -59.43
N LYS A 785 -12.46 2.27 -59.72
CA LYS A 785 -13.37 3.21 -60.36
C LYS A 785 -14.37 3.75 -59.33
N LEU A 786 -14.79 5.01 -59.49
CA LEU A 786 -16.01 5.51 -58.82
C LEU A 786 -17.23 5.12 -59.67
N VAL A 787 -18.11 4.29 -59.13
CA VAL A 787 -19.20 3.61 -59.87
C VAL A 787 -20.56 4.08 -59.37
N GLU A 788 -21.39 4.50 -60.32
CA GLU A 788 -22.81 4.79 -60.14
C GLU A 788 -23.60 3.53 -59.83
N GLY A 789 -24.20 3.45 -58.64
CA GLY A 789 -25.05 2.32 -58.25
C GLY A 789 -26.40 2.70 -57.65
N PHE A 790 -26.71 3.99 -57.51
CA PHE A 790 -27.95 4.51 -56.95
C PHE A 790 -28.63 5.51 -57.89
N PRO A 791 -29.87 5.29 -58.33
CA PRO A 791 -30.52 6.25 -59.23
C PRO A 791 -30.92 7.55 -58.48
N GLY A 792 -30.28 8.67 -58.81
CA GLY A 792 -30.56 9.99 -58.23
C GLY A 792 -29.26 10.71 -57.86
N THR A 793 -29.33 11.81 -57.12
CA THR A 793 -28.11 12.46 -56.60
C THR A 793 -27.37 11.52 -55.64
N ASP A 794 -26.12 11.19 -55.95
CA ASP A 794 -25.28 10.33 -55.12
C ASP A 794 -24.60 11.08 -53.98
N ILE A 795 -24.07 12.27 -54.26
CA ILE A 795 -23.23 13.01 -53.30
C ILE A 795 -23.63 14.48 -53.28
N THR A 796 -23.96 14.97 -52.09
CA THR A 796 -24.38 16.34 -51.80
C THR A 796 -23.47 16.96 -50.74
N VAL A 797 -22.44 17.70 -51.15
CA VAL A 797 -21.44 18.33 -50.25
C VAL A 797 -20.94 19.66 -50.83
N SER A 798 -20.43 20.57 -50.00
CA SER A 798 -19.83 21.81 -50.52
C SER A 798 -18.55 21.55 -51.32
N ASN A 799 -17.64 20.72 -50.81
CA ASN A 799 -16.37 20.43 -51.46
C ASN A 799 -16.18 18.93 -51.64
N LEU A 800 -15.96 18.49 -52.88
CA LEU A 800 -15.69 17.09 -53.23
C LEU A 800 -14.36 16.94 -53.95
N VAL A 801 -13.57 15.97 -53.49
CA VAL A 801 -12.35 15.52 -54.16
C VAL A 801 -12.54 14.08 -54.60
N ILE A 802 -12.18 13.79 -55.85
CA ILE A 802 -12.26 12.45 -56.42
C ILE A 802 -10.88 12.05 -56.93
N ARG A 803 -10.26 11.06 -56.29
CA ARG A 803 -8.98 10.47 -56.69
C ARG A 803 -9.22 9.02 -57.09
N SER A 804 -9.32 8.79 -58.39
CA SER A 804 -9.53 7.47 -58.97
C SER A 804 -8.34 7.06 -59.83
N VAL A 805 -8.18 5.76 -60.05
CA VAL A 805 -7.24 5.24 -61.04
C VAL A 805 -7.97 4.77 -62.29
N ASN A 806 -9.16 4.18 -62.18
CA ASN A 806 -9.90 3.56 -63.29
C ASN A 806 -11.20 4.29 -63.66
N GLY A 807 -11.23 5.62 -63.53
CA GLY A 807 -12.31 6.48 -64.02
C GLY A 807 -13.39 6.81 -62.98
N VAL A 808 -14.34 7.64 -63.42
CA VAL A 808 -15.45 8.17 -62.63
C VAL A 808 -16.72 8.06 -63.45
N GLY A 809 -17.70 7.29 -62.98
CA GLY A 809 -18.95 7.04 -63.69
C GLY A 809 -18.75 6.37 -65.06
N SER A 810 -19.83 6.30 -65.83
CA SER A 810 -19.82 5.77 -67.19
C SER A 810 -20.75 6.60 -68.09
N ALA A 811 -20.64 6.44 -69.41
CA ALA A 811 -21.52 7.15 -70.33
C ALA A 811 -23.02 6.80 -70.19
N VAL A 812 -23.34 5.63 -69.61
CA VAL A 812 -24.73 5.19 -69.38
C VAL A 812 -25.21 5.59 -67.98
N ASN A 813 -24.30 5.51 -67.02
CA ASN A 813 -24.50 5.75 -65.60
C ASN A 813 -23.40 6.72 -65.13
N PRO A 814 -23.51 8.02 -65.41
CA PRO A 814 -22.61 9.03 -64.87
C PRO A 814 -22.81 9.16 -63.36
N ILE A 815 -21.83 9.69 -62.63
CA ILE A 815 -22.01 10.02 -61.20
C ILE A 815 -22.83 11.30 -61.09
N ASP A 816 -23.92 11.26 -60.33
CA ASP A 816 -24.83 12.37 -60.10
C ASP A 816 -24.45 13.10 -58.80
N LEU A 817 -24.10 14.38 -58.91
CA LEU A 817 -23.59 15.21 -57.82
C LEU A 817 -24.50 16.43 -57.56
N ASP A 818 -24.46 16.94 -56.33
CA ASP A 818 -24.92 18.29 -55.99
C ASP A 818 -23.84 18.96 -55.12
N VAL A 819 -22.78 19.41 -55.78
CA VAL A 819 -21.61 20.01 -55.13
C VAL A 819 -21.30 21.42 -55.64
N GLU A 820 -20.73 22.26 -54.77
CA GLU A 820 -20.31 23.62 -55.11
C GLU A 820 -18.90 23.63 -55.71
N ASN A 821 -17.97 22.89 -55.11
CA ASN A 821 -16.56 22.82 -55.51
C ASN A 821 -16.13 21.37 -55.79
N LEU A 822 -15.45 21.14 -56.90
CA LEU A 822 -14.95 19.83 -57.30
C LEU A 822 -13.49 19.88 -57.74
N ALA A 823 -12.69 18.92 -57.26
CA ALA A 823 -11.38 18.61 -57.80
C ALA A 823 -11.31 17.11 -58.13
N TYR A 824 -10.77 16.75 -59.30
CA TYR A 824 -10.71 15.34 -59.70
C TYR A 824 -9.37 14.95 -60.33
N PHE A 825 -8.95 13.74 -60.02
CA PHE A 825 -7.79 13.07 -60.61
C PHE A 825 -8.18 11.67 -61.04
N ASN A 826 -7.96 11.36 -62.33
CA ASN A 826 -8.04 10.00 -62.84
C ASN A 826 -6.69 9.55 -63.41
N GLY A 827 -6.07 8.57 -62.77
CA GLY A 827 -4.71 8.14 -63.05
C GLY A 827 -4.53 7.33 -64.35
N PHE A 828 -5.55 6.60 -64.81
CA PHE A 828 -5.47 5.65 -65.92
C PHE A 828 -6.59 5.80 -66.97
N ALA A 829 -6.73 4.83 -67.88
CA ALA A 829 -7.31 5.01 -69.22
C ALA A 829 -8.84 5.20 -69.34
N ASP A 830 -9.63 5.03 -68.27
CA ASP A 830 -11.10 5.09 -68.37
C ASP A 830 -11.67 6.52 -68.31
N THR A 831 -12.95 6.68 -68.59
CA THR A 831 -13.61 7.99 -68.71
C THR A 831 -13.99 8.62 -67.36
N ILE A 832 -14.13 9.94 -67.33
CA ILE A 832 -14.84 10.68 -66.28
C ILE A 832 -16.19 11.12 -66.86
N ASN A 833 -17.30 10.78 -66.21
CA ASN A 833 -18.65 11.23 -66.57
C ASN A 833 -19.37 11.66 -65.29
N ILE A 834 -19.62 12.96 -65.18
CA ILE A 834 -20.18 13.61 -64.00
C ILE A 834 -21.38 14.44 -64.42
N ILE A 835 -22.44 14.38 -63.64
CA ILE A 835 -23.58 15.28 -63.71
C ILE A 835 -23.60 16.05 -62.38
N ASN A 836 -23.82 17.37 -62.42
CA ASN A 836 -24.02 18.20 -61.22
C ASN A 836 -25.39 18.88 -61.28
N ALA A 837 -26.08 18.96 -60.14
CA ALA A 837 -27.41 19.53 -60.04
C ALA A 837 -27.42 21.05 -60.27
N ASP A 838 -26.55 21.79 -59.58
CA ASP A 838 -26.48 23.26 -59.64
C ASP A 838 -25.09 23.77 -60.09
N ALA A 839 -24.78 25.05 -59.81
CA ALA A 839 -23.50 25.67 -60.08
C ALA A 839 -22.32 24.86 -59.53
N LEU A 840 -21.23 24.80 -60.31
CA LEU A 840 -20.05 24.00 -60.01
C LEU A 840 -18.76 24.75 -60.32
N ASP A 841 -17.86 24.80 -59.35
CA ASP A 841 -16.52 25.36 -59.49
C ASP A 841 -15.50 24.21 -59.52
N ILE A 842 -14.69 24.15 -60.59
CA ILE A 842 -13.52 23.29 -60.67
C ILE A 842 -12.33 24.05 -60.08
N THR A 843 -12.01 23.75 -58.83
CA THR A 843 -11.07 24.54 -58.00
C THR A 843 -10.02 23.66 -57.29
N GLU A 844 -9.10 24.29 -56.57
CA GLU A 844 -8.10 23.58 -55.77
C GLU A 844 -8.73 23.08 -54.47
N LEU A 845 -8.71 21.77 -54.28
CA LEU A 845 -9.19 21.13 -53.06
C LEU A 845 -8.19 20.07 -52.60
N ASP A 846 -7.97 20.01 -51.29
CA ASP A 846 -7.12 19.00 -50.64
C ASP A 846 -5.72 18.81 -51.29
N GLY A 847 -5.06 19.91 -51.69
CA GLY A 847 -3.75 19.87 -52.35
C GLY A 847 -3.77 19.38 -53.80
N LEU A 848 -4.94 19.09 -54.38
CA LEU A 848 -5.12 18.85 -55.80
C LEU A 848 -5.23 20.19 -56.55
N VAL A 849 -4.07 20.75 -56.92
CA VAL A 849 -3.93 22.06 -57.58
C VAL A 849 -4.39 22.08 -59.05
N THR A 850 -4.66 20.93 -59.65
CA THR A 850 -5.16 20.79 -61.02
C THR A 850 -6.15 19.63 -61.11
N SER A 851 -7.18 19.77 -61.94
CA SER A 851 -8.07 18.66 -62.26
C SER A 851 -7.59 17.93 -63.51
N SER A 852 -7.51 16.61 -63.47
CA SER A 852 -6.94 15.86 -64.61
C SER A 852 -7.55 14.49 -64.84
N ASN A 853 -7.61 14.14 -66.12
CA ASN A 853 -8.04 12.83 -66.58
C ASN A 853 -7.00 12.25 -67.54
N ASN A 854 -6.31 11.19 -67.13
CA ASN A 854 -5.39 10.49 -68.03
C ASN A 854 -6.11 9.53 -69.01
N GLY A 855 -7.43 9.45 -68.92
CA GLY A 855 -8.28 8.60 -69.76
C GLY A 855 -8.74 9.20 -71.08
N SER A 856 -9.66 8.49 -71.74
CA SER A 856 -10.05 8.76 -73.13
C SER A 856 -11.18 9.79 -73.31
N PHE A 857 -11.88 10.16 -72.24
CA PHE A 857 -12.99 11.12 -72.29
C PHE A 857 -13.30 11.72 -70.92
N THR A 858 -13.55 13.02 -70.86
CA THR A 858 -14.07 13.73 -69.66
C THR A 858 -15.40 14.40 -70.03
N SER A 859 -16.46 14.10 -69.28
CA SER A 859 -17.77 14.74 -69.42
C SER A 859 -18.21 15.31 -68.08
N ILE A 860 -18.58 16.59 -68.07
CA ILE A 860 -19.20 17.26 -66.91
C ILE A 860 -20.43 18.02 -67.40
N LEU A 861 -21.59 17.70 -66.83
CA LEU A 861 -22.88 18.30 -67.16
C LEU A 861 -23.48 18.98 -65.92
N VAL A 862 -23.64 20.30 -65.95
CA VAL A 862 -24.46 21.05 -64.99
C VAL A 862 -25.90 21.10 -65.50
N THR A 863 -26.83 20.54 -64.72
CA THR A 863 -28.23 20.34 -65.16
C THR A 863 -29.12 21.55 -64.93
N ASN A 864 -28.84 22.39 -63.92
CA ASN A 864 -29.52 23.67 -63.73
C ASN A 864 -29.26 24.57 -64.97
N PRO A 865 -30.29 24.94 -65.75
CA PRO A 865 -30.11 25.78 -66.95
C PRO A 865 -29.57 27.19 -66.66
N SER A 866 -29.64 27.64 -65.41
CA SER A 866 -29.02 28.87 -64.92
C SER A 866 -27.72 28.65 -64.13
N GLY A 867 -27.32 27.40 -63.90
CA GLY A 867 -26.09 27.04 -63.21
C GLY A 867 -24.85 27.37 -64.04
N THR A 868 -23.79 27.76 -63.33
CA THR A 868 -22.47 28.05 -63.89
C THR A 868 -21.56 26.83 -63.77
N LEU A 869 -20.61 26.67 -64.69
CA LEU A 869 -19.48 25.76 -64.56
C LEU A 869 -18.21 26.58 -64.70
N ASP A 870 -17.53 26.82 -63.58
CA ASP A 870 -16.40 27.74 -63.52
C ASP A 870 -15.10 26.97 -63.35
N PHE A 871 -14.11 27.28 -64.17
CA PHE A 871 -12.78 26.65 -64.09
C PHE A 871 -11.82 27.64 -63.45
N GLU A 872 -11.44 27.37 -62.20
CA GLU A 872 -10.50 28.16 -61.41
C GLU A 872 -9.08 27.57 -61.39
N VAL A 873 -8.95 26.28 -61.69
CA VAL A 873 -7.65 25.59 -61.82
C VAL A 873 -7.46 24.95 -63.18
N ASP A 874 -6.19 24.73 -63.56
CA ASP A 874 -5.85 24.06 -64.80
C ASP A 874 -6.52 22.69 -64.86
N THR A 875 -7.20 22.43 -65.98
CA THR A 875 -7.93 21.19 -66.21
C THR A 875 -7.34 20.48 -67.42
N SER A 876 -6.99 19.19 -67.31
CA SER A 876 -6.37 18.45 -68.41
C SER A 876 -7.04 17.11 -68.69
N SER A 877 -7.07 16.72 -69.97
CA SER A 877 -7.55 15.40 -70.37
C SER A 877 -6.71 14.80 -71.49
N ASN A 878 -6.31 13.54 -71.37
CA ASN A 878 -5.73 12.80 -72.50
C ASN A 878 -6.79 12.45 -73.56
N GLY A 879 -8.07 12.58 -73.22
CA GLY A 879 -9.22 12.31 -74.05
C GLY A 879 -9.84 13.58 -74.60
N ALA A 880 -10.99 13.46 -75.26
CA ALA A 880 -11.83 14.63 -75.54
C ALA A 880 -12.57 15.09 -74.26
N ASN A 881 -12.87 16.39 -74.18
CA ASN A 881 -13.67 16.99 -73.12
C ASN A 881 -15.07 17.32 -73.64
N GLU A 882 -16.09 17.10 -72.83
CA GLU A 882 -17.48 17.52 -73.04
C GLU A 882 -18.01 18.22 -71.78
N PHE A 883 -18.14 19.54 -71.86
CA PHE A 883 -18.64 20.37 -70.78
C PHE A 883 -19.97 20.97 -71.20
N VAL A 884 -20.98 20.88 -70.34
CA VAL A 884 -22.34 21.35 -70.61
C VAL A 884 -22.86 22.11 -69.40
N ALA A 885 -23.30 23.36 -69.56
CA ALA A 885 -23.89 24.17 -68.48
C ALA A 885 -24.74 25.32 -69.03
N GLY A 886 -25.41 26.08 -68.15
CA GLY A 886 -26.07 27.33 -68.51
C GLY A 886 -25.07 28.44 -68.85
N ILE A 887 -24.00 28.53 -68.05
CA ILE A 887 -22.87 29.43 -68.24
C ILE A 887 -21.59 28.64 -68.01
N ILE A 888 -20.56 28.84 -68.83
CA ILE A 888 -19.24 28.25 -68.61
C ILE A 888 -18.21 29.37 -68.49
N ASN A 889 -17.48 29.44 -67.37
CA ASN A 889 -16.42 30.43 -67.16
C ASN A 889 -15.05 29.74 -67.10
N VAL A 890 -14.05 30.31 -67.77
CA VAL A 890 -12.64 29.90 -67.63
C VAL A 890 -11.86 31.11 -67.19
N LEU A 891 -11.37 31.11 -65.96
CA LEU A 891 -10.75 32.28 -65.34
C LEU A 891 -9.40 32.63 -65.99
N ASN A 892 -9.03 33.91 -65.91
CA ASN A 892 -7.75 34.40 -66.43
C ASN A 892 -6.55 33.67 -65.80
N GLY A 893 -5.68 33.12 -66.64
CA GLY A 893 -4.51 32.35 -66.22
C GLY A 893 -4.77 30.84 -66.07
N VAL A 894 -6.02 30.39 -66.18
CA VAL A 894 -6.42 28.98 -66.18
C VAL A 894 -6.38 28.41 -67.59
N THR A 895 -5.96 27.16 -67.73
CA THR A 895 -5.91 26.44 -69.00
C THR A 895 -6.72 25.16 -68.95
N ILE A 896 -7.64 24.99 -69.90
CA ILE A 896 -8.24 23.69 -70.21
C ILE A 896 -7.45 23.05 -71.36
N SER A 897 -6.87 21.89 -71.11
CA SER A 897 -6.05 21.14 -72.06
C SER A 897 -6.67 19.78 -72.40
N THR A 898 -6.55 19.35 -73.65
CA THR A 898 -7.04 18.05 -74.13
C THR A 898 -6.08 17.43 -75.15
N ASN A 899 -5.96 16.11 -75.29
CA ASN A 899 -5.32 15.53 -76.50
C ASN A 899 -6.33 15.27 -77.62
N GLY A 900 -7.63 15.42 -77.34
CA GLY A 900 -8.76 15.27 -78.25
C GLY A 900 -9.38 16.62 -78.65
N SER A 901 -10.71 16.70 -78.52
CA SER A 901 -11.50 17.92 -78.80
C SER A 901 -12.06 18.49 -77.51
N ASN A 902 -12.17 19.82 -77.40
CA ASN A 902 -12.91 20.49 -76.33
C ASN A 902 -14.32 20.80 -76.84
N ASN A 903 -15.34 20.14 -76.31
CA ASN A 903 -16.75 20.37 -76.65
C ASN A 903 -17.40 21.13 -75.50
N ILE A 904 -17.73 22.40 -75.72
CA ILE A 904 -18.31 23.32 -74.75
C ILE A 904 -19.75 23.61 -75.18
N HIS A 905 -20.71 23.32 -74.31
CA HIS A 905 -22.13 23.47 -74.57
C HIS A 905 -22.77 24.41 -73.55
N ALA A 906 -22.86 25.70 -73.86
CA ALA A 906 -23.56 26.66 -73.02
C ALA A 906 -24.12 27.85 -73.82
N PRO A 907 -25.29 28.40 -73.40
CA PRO A 907 -25.79 29.69 -73.87
C PRO A 907 -24.81 30.85 -73.68
N THR A 908 -24.01 30.82 -72.62
CA THR A 908 -23.01 31.85 -72.32
C THR A 908 -21.67 31.19 -71.99
N VAL A 909 -20.59 31.69 -72.61
CA VAL A 909 -19.24 31.22 -72.34
C VAL A 909 -18.31 32.41 -72.13
N ASN A 910 -17.65 32.48 -70.97
CA ASN A 910 -16.64 33.49 -70.67
C ASN A 910 -15.27 32.80 -70.64
N LEU A 911 -14.37 33.20 -71.53
CA LEU A 911 -13.09 32.51 -71.77
C LEU A 911 -11.92 33.48 -71.57
N ASP A 912 -11.79 33.98 -70.35
CA ASP A 912 -10.68 34.86 -69.96
C ASP A 912 -9.35 34.08 -69.90
N GLY A 913 -9.42 32.76 -69.70
CA GLY A 913 -8.30 31.80 -69.77
C GLY A 913 -8.10 31.12 -71.13
N ASN A 914 -7.29 30.05 -71.15
CA ASN A 914 -6.85 29.38 -72.37
C ASN A 914 -7.58 28.06 -72.62
N LEU A 915 -7.89 27.78 -73.89
CA LEU A 915 -8.24 26.44 -74.36
C LEU A 915 -7.10 25.90 -75.23
N THR A 916 -6.59 24.71 -74.90
CA THR A 916 -5.49 24.07 -75.63
C THR A 916 -5.80 22.64 -75.98
N ALA A 917 -5.17 22.14 -77.07
CA ALA A 917 -5.12 20.71 -77.33
C ALA A 917 -3.70 20.25 -77.73
N SER A 918 -3.24 19.10 -77.23
CA SER A 918 -1.88 18.62 -77.49
C SER A 918 -1.76 17.07 -77.53
N GLY A 919 -2.44 16.42 -78.48
CA GLY A 919 -2.17 15.01 -78.79
C GLY A 919 -0.96 14.85 -79.72
N VAL A 920 0.10 14.21 -79.21
CA VAL A 920 1.42 14.02 -79.83
C VAL A 920 1.35 13.34 -81.20
N ASN A 921 1.22 14.14 -82.27
CA ASN A 921 1.69 13.86 -83.62
C ASN A 921 1.70 15.18 -84.41
N THR A 922 2.74 15.40 -85.21
CA THR A 922 2.77 16.46 -86.22
C THR A 922 1.55 16.30 -87.17
N GLY A 923 0.65 17.28 -87.24
CA GLY A 923 -0.60 17.21 -88.03
C GLY A 923 -1.91 17.27 -87.23
N SER A 924 -1.86 17.31 -85.90
CA SER A 924 -3.06 17.38 -85.05
C SER A 924 -3.80 18.72 -85.19
N SER A 925 -5.13 18.68 -85.22
CA SER A 925 -5.98 19.88 -85.28
C SER A 925 -6.75 20.06 -83.98
N LEU A 926 -6.58 21.18 -83.28
CA LEU A 926 -7.43 21.55 -82.13
C LEU A 926 -8.85 21.74 -82.66
N THR A 927 -9.81 20.94 -82.18
CA THR A 927 -11.23 21.18 -82.46
C THR A 927 -11.88 21.68 -81.18
N VAL A 928 -12.34 22.94 -81.20
CA VAL A 928 -13.20 23.51 -80.15
C VAL A 928 -14.60 23.59 -80.73
N ASN A 929 -15.55 22.89 -80.13
CA ASN A 929 -16.96 22.99 -80.48
C ASN A 929 -17.63 23.86 -79.42
N VAL A 930 -18.08 25.06 -79.77
CA VAL A 930 -18.92 25.90 -78.90
C VAL A 930 -20.36 25.80 -79.41
N LEU A 931 -21.17 25.05 -78.69
CA LEU A 931 -22.53 24.69 -79.08
C LEU A 931 -23.53 25.39 -78.15
N GLY A 932 -24.35 26.28 -78.68
CA GLY A 932 -25.41 26.95 -77.92
C GLY A 932 -26.68 26.11 -77.82
N ALA A 933 -27.49 26.36 -76.79
CA ALA A 933 -28.89 25.91 -76.77
C ALA A 933 -29.67 26.51 -77.97
N THR A 934 -30.89 26.01 -78.24
CA THR A 934 -31.78 26.57 -79.28
C THR A 934 -32.04 28.07 -79.03
N GLY A 935 -31.21 28.93 -79.62
CA GLY A 935 -31.13 30.37 -79.32
C GLY A 935 -29.76 31.00 -79.61
N GLY A 936 -28.69 30.22 -79.74
CA GLY A 936 -27.32 30.69 -79.99
C GLY A 936 -26.50 30.84 -78.69
N ALA A 937 -25.17 30.73 -78.78
CA ALA A 937 -24.24 30.96 -77.64
C ALA A 937 -23.61 32.36 -77.73
N GLU A 938 -23.36 33.05 -76.62
CA GLU A 938 -22.61 34.32 -76.56
C GLU A 938 -21.25 34.10 -75.89
N ILE A 939 -20.15 34.44 -76.59
CA ILE A 939 -18.80 34.42 -76.02
C ILE A 939 -18.44 35.85 -75.59
N GLN A 940 -18.29 36.10 -74.28
CA GLN A 940 -18.16 37.47 -73.76
C GLN A 940 -16.72 38.00 -73.70
N ASP A 941 -15.69 37.14 -73.71
CA ASP A 941 -14.27 37.55 -73.74
C ASP A 941 -13.50 36.97 -74.94
N ALA A 942 -12.29 37.46 -75.18
CA ALA A 942 -11.40 37.03 -76.24
C ALA A 942 -10.85 35.62 -75.95
N VAL A 943 -11.24 34.65 -76.79
CA VAL A 943 -10.78 33.27 -76.64
C VAL A 943 -9.32 33.15 -77.04
N ASP A 944 -8.44 32.81 -76.10
CA ASP A 944 -7.05 32.46 -76.40
C ASP A 944 -6.96 30.95 -76.71
N LEU A 945 -6.64 30.65 -77.97
CA LEU A 945 -6.51 29.31 -78.50
C LEU A 945 -5.04 29.02 -78.79
N ALA A 946 -4.47 28.04 -78.09
CA ALA A 946 -3.07 27.67 -78.27
C ALA A 946 -2.88 26.17 -78.59
N LEU A 947 -1.98 25.91 -79.53
CA LEU A 947 -1.38 24.61 -79.81
C LEU A 947 0.11 24.71 -79.43
N PRO A 948 0.49 24.39 -78.18
CA PRO A 948 1.83 24.68 -77.64
C PRO A 948 2.99 24.11 -78.47
N ASN A 949 2.73 23.07 -79.26
CA ASN A 949 3.71 22.33 -80.07
C ASN A 949 3.47 22.43 -81.60
N ALA A 950 2.76 23.44 -82.09
CA ALA A 950 2.32 23.51 -83.49
C ALA A 950 3.46 23.59 -84.53
N THR A 951 3.29 22.86 -85.63
CA THR A 951 4.11 22.88 -86.87
C THR A 951 3.29 23.35 -88.08
N ALA A 952 3.95 23.61 -89.22
CA ALA A 952 3.26 24.07 -90.42
C ALA A 952 2.34 22.97 -91.00
N GLY A 953 1.02 23.17 -90.91
CA GLY A 953 0.00 22.21 -91.35
C GLY A 953 -1.07 21.90 -90.31
N ASP A 954 -0.80 22.24 -89.04
CA ASP A 954 -1.76 22.09 -87.94
C ASP A 954 -2.87 23.14 -88.08
N ASN A 955 -4.12 22.72 -87.84
CA ASN A 955 -5.29 23.60 -87.97
C ASN A 955 -6.01 23.74 -86.63
N VAL A 956 -6.42 24.95 -86.28
CA VAL A 956 -7.41 25.16 -85.22
C VAL A 956 -8.76 25.21 -85.90
N ARG A 957 -9.65 24.26 -85.61
CA ARG A 957 -11.05 24.29 -86.01
C ARG A 957 -11.88 24.75 -84.83
N VAL A 958 -12.57 25.87 -85.00
CA VAL A 958 -13.62 26.28 -84.08
C VAL A 958 -14.95 26.11 -84.78
N ASN A 959 -15.77 25.19 -84.29
CA ASN A 959 -17.13 25.06 -84.77
C ASN A 959 -18.04 25.82 -83.81
N ILE A 960 -18.84 26.71 -84.36
CA ILE A 960 -19.70 27.60 -83.59
C ILE A 960 -21.14 27.39 -84.06
N ALA A 961 -22.07 27.29 -83.12
CA ALA A 961 -23.50 27.26 -83.43
C ALA A 961 -23.98 28.56 -84.12
N ALA A 962 -25.11 28.51 -84.82
CA ALA A 962 -25.71 29.71 -85.42
C ALA A 962 -26.08 30.76 -84.36
N GLY A 963 -25.85 32.04 -84.67
CA GLY A 963 -26.21 33.18 -83.81
C GLY A 963 -25.13 33.62 -82.79
N THR A 964 -23.93 33.03 -82.82
CA THR A 964 -22.87 33.33 -81.86
C THR A 964 -21.95 34.48 -82.26
N TYR A 965 -21.63 35.33 -81.27
CA TYR A 965 -20.63 36.41 -81.36
C TYR A 965 -19.36 35.96 -80.64
N ALA A 966 -18.21 36.10 -81.30
CA ALA A 966 -16.93 35.66 -80.74
C ALA A 966 -15.75 36.48 -81.27
N GLY A 967 -14.82 36.80 -80.37
CA GLY A 967 -13.48 37.27 -80.69
C GLY A 967 -12.45 36.19 -80.41
N PHE A 968 -11.56 35.92 -81.36
CA PHE A 968 -10.49 34.92 -81.20
C PHE A 968 -9.14 35.60 -81.24
N VAL A 969 -8.29 35.27 -80.29
CA VAL A 969 -6.86 35.58 -80.30
C VAL A 969 -6.13 34.24 -80.48
N VAL A 970 -5.41 34.10 -81.58
CA VAL A 970 -4.65 32.87 -81.88
C VAL A 970 -3.17 33.19 -81.77
N ALA A 971 -2.44 32.38 -81.02
CA ALA A 971 -1.02 32.57 -80.77
C ALA A 971 -0.17 32.66 -82.07
N PRO A 972 1.00 33.34 -82.07
CA PRO A 972 1.73 33.76 -83.29
C PRO A 972 2.33 32.66 -84.19
N ASN A 973 2.07 31.38 -83.92
CA ASN A 973 2.71 30.23 -84.57
C ASN A 973 1.86 29.70 -85.74
N LYS A 974 2.53 29.06 -86.72
CA LYS A 974 2.10 28.72 -88.09
C LYS A 974 0.85 27.80 -88.24
N THR A 975 -0.26 28.14 -87.61
CA THR A 975 -1.53 27.39 -87.61
C THR A 975 -2.56 28.08 -88.51
N ASN A 976 -3.39 27.30 -89.23
CA ASN A 976 -4.54 27.86 -89.92
C ASN A 976 -5.75 27.83 -88.99
N LEU A 977 -6.47 28.94 -88.86
CA LEU A 977 -7.75 29.00 -88.16
C LEU A 977 -8.87 28.72 -89.16
N THR A 978 -9.64 27.67 -88.92
CA THR A 978 -10.87 27.39 -89.64
C THR A 978 -12.05 27.58 -88.71
N ILE A 979 -12.88 28.58 -88.98
CA ILE A 979 -14.13 28.77 -88.25
C ILE A 979 -15.26 28.25 -89.15
N SER A 980 -16.07 27.33 -88.64
CA SER A 980 -17.23 26.80 -89.36
C SER A 980 -18.51 27.00 -88.55
N GLY A 981 -19.51 27.64 -89.16
CA GLY A 981 -20.81 27.92 -88.55
C GLY A 981 -21.86 26.89 -88.96
N ALA A 982 -22.61 26.39 -87.99
CA ALA A 982 -23.74 25.49 -88.23
C ALA A 982 -25.07 26.26 -88.30
N GLY A 983 -25.33 26.98 -89.39
CA GLY A 983 -26.67 27.51 -89.72
C GLY A 983 -26.70 28.81 -90.53
N ASN A 984 -27.88 29.17 -91.02
CA ASN A 984 -28.14 30.23 -92.02
C ASN A 984 -28.24 31.68 -91.45
N ASP A 985 -27.83 31.92 -90.19
CA ASP A 985 -27.99 33.23 -89.51
C ASP A 985 -26.61 33.89 -89.27
N PRO A 986 -26.43 35.20 -89.53
CA PRO A 986 -25.12 35.83 -89.56
C PRO A 986 -24.62 36.11 -88.13
N GLY A 987 -23.85 35.18 -87.57
CA GLY A 987 -22.92 35.52 -86.49
C GLY A 987 -21.89 36.56 -86.98
N SER A 988 -21.45 37.45 -86.08
CA SER A 988 -20.38 38.42 -86.32
C SER A 988 -19.10 37.91 -85.66
N ILE A 989 -18.06 37.66 -86.45
CA ILE A 989 -16.75 37.21 -85.96
C ILE A 989 -15.78 38.38 -86.05
N THR A 990 -15.26 38.87 -84.92
CA THR A 990 -14.19 39.89 -84.93
C THR A 990 -12.85 39.20 -84.68
N ALA A 991 -12.11 38.87 -85.72
CA ALA A 991 -10.74 38.33 -85.57
C ALA A 991 -9.77 39.48 -85.25
N VAL A 992 -9.18 39.50 -84.07
CA VAL A 992 -8.19 40.52 -83.68
C VAL A 992 -6.82 39.86 -83.58
N GLN A 993 -5.94 40.26 -84.51
CA GLN A 993 -4.50 39.97 -84.57
C GLN A 993 -4.10 38.59 -85.14
N THR A 994 -3.53 38.59 -86.36
CA THR A 994 -2.90 37.40 -86.96
C THR A 994 -1.54 37.72 -87.58
N THR A 995 -0.52 36.91 -87.25
CA THR A 995 0.59 36.56 -88.15
C THR A 995 0.37 35.18 -88.82
N SER A 996 -0.81 34.57 -88.65
CA SER A 996 -1.15 33.27 -89.25
C SER A 996 -1.25 33.31 -90.77
N PRO A 997 -0.77 32.27 -91.49
CA PRO A 997 -0.68 32.28 -92.93
C PRO A 997 -2.02 32.08 -93.69
N ALA A 998 -3.10 31.61 -93.03
CA ALA A 998 -4.45 31.58 -93.61
C ALA A 998 -5.57 31.48 -92.54
N ILE A 999 -6.57 32.38 -92.59
CA ILE A 999 -7.87 32.21 -91.93
C ILE A 999 -8.86 31.73 -93.01
N THR A 1000 -9.51 30.58 -92.80
CA THR A 1000 -10.56 30.07 -93.69
C THR A 1000 -11.89 30.09 -92.95
N ILE A 1001 -12.80 30.98 -93.34
CA ILE A 1001 -14.15 31.05 -92.78
C ILE A 1001 -15.08 30.31 -93.76
N GLY A 1002 -15.69 29.22 -93.30
CA GLY A 1002 -16.64 28.45 -94.10
C GLY A 1002 -17.91 29.25 -94.32
N ALA A 1003 -18.13 29.75 -95.54
CA ALA A 1003 -19.27 30.61 -95.85
C ALA A 1003 -20.61 29.84 -95.84
N ASN A 1004 -21.39 30.03 -94.78
CA ASN A 1004 -22.85 29.83 -94.73
C ASN A 1004 -23.53 31.09 -94.14
N GLY A 1005 -23.18 32.28 -94.65
CA GLY A 1005 -23.85 33.54 -94.27
C GLY A 1005 -23.23 34.34 -93.12
N THR A 1006 -22.04 33.99 -92.65
CA THR A 1006 -21.34 34.67 -91.55
C THR A 1006 -20.76 36.03 -91.99
N THR A 1007 -20.89 37.07 -91.15
CA THR A 1007 -20.23 38.37 -91.39
C THR A 1007 -18.89 38.39 -90.67
N VAL A 1008 -17.82 38.66 -91.42
CA VAL A 1008 -16.42 38.74 -90.94
C VAL A 1008 -16.04 40.20 -90.73
#